data_AF-A0A8T7LC88-F1
#
_entry.id   AF-A0A8T7LC88-F1
#
_cell.length_a   1.000
_cell.length_b   1.000
_cell.length_c   1.000
_cell.angle_alpha   90.00
_cell.angle_beta   90.00
_cell.angle_gamma   90.00
#
_symmetry.space_group_name_H-M   'P 1'
#
loop_
_entity.id
_entity.type
_entity.pdbx_description
1 polymer ?
#
loop_
_entity_poly.entity_id
_entity_poly.type
_entity_poly.pdbx_seq_one_letter_code
_entity_poly.pdbx_strand_id
1 'polypeptide(L)'
;MAAYLIVDVDDLLQRFKSRGISVDIQELSVGLRGGAALAAGLFSADSLKAVAVADWSRHGSAGKNYQRVFKAAGYDVFDMPRRDSLADALIVHYFSFDPEPVDELILATSSPDLIPLVRRVKTTRSARVRVWGSENVLEGTEFENQVIFQPLDSLLGIQTKNVAVYIDFENIAISLNEQGFVVNLDHLIDRFVTQAKAHGQVVKMAAYAPWGQRGSLPPLVDSAGREIADEAPSRLMMANIDPVFNLPGKNSADMRIARDVITDSSHADSADVFIMASGDRDFNQVLNGLRARNKTVIVWGVRGSTSRQLENNPGVTVEYVEDFTDLQTHQSLSTASFADNGLDTVGFTPSQWSSVIIQFDRLAAALGQDVLPAARILEQLQDVGAVISRARGEDLLSQAISLGILRPVNTSGELMLNDAHPVVEKTRLIRDRIVMRVMNTLTVREWDYVNYGFLLKGLAMDRELDCPGCNYSDQWRSDWIDCLVRERVLVRELLPHRHNPDDLVPVIKLQRDFQPFAAAYITPQTDVAQPATTSWAGVPLDELSRLNPDTASMVRRIVVSVEQFTSFRNFSWCPLGSLHRRLRAFDSGMAFQRAVEYLKENDAATVSEYSNPQSDFMTKGISLELGAEICQTVIAQRDAFVRLLLTLYERNVLISEQSVRALDPNTNWDLALWFSIMETENVLNPVPGRPGQYSLFRTHHTVNLVAEAQRAEE
;
A
#
# COMPACT_ATOMS: atom_id res chain seq x y z
N MET A 1 14.83 20.62 49.80
CA MET A 1 15.10 19.19 49.54
C MET A 1 16.60 19.06 49.37
N ALA A 2 17.28 18.39 50.29
CA ALA A 2 18.73 18.22 50.25
C ALA A 2 19.06 16.99 49.40
N ALA A 3 19.55 17.21 48.18
CA ALA A 3 19.90 16.15 47.22
C ALA A 3 21.39 16.16 46.91
N TYR A 4 22.01 14.98 46.96
CA TYR A 4 23.44 14.78 46.73
C TYR A 4 23.68 13.79 45.59
N LEU A 5 24.65 14.12 44.73
CA LEU A 5 25.24 13.21 43.76
C LEU A 5 26.73 13.06 44.06
N ILE A 6 27.19 11.84 44.38
CA ILE A 6 28.61 11.52 44.55
C ILE A 6 29.04 10.64 43.38
N VAL A 7 30.01 11.10 42.59
CA VAL A 7 30.51 10.39 41.40
C VAL A 7 31.93 9.91 41.62
N ASP A 8 32.13 8.60 41.59
CA ASP A 8 33.44 7.95 41.65
C ASP A 8 34.06 7.86 40.26
N VAL A 9 34.78 8.91 39.87
CA VAL A 9 35.25 9.07 38.48
C VAL A 9 36.29 7.99 38.14
N ASP A 10 37.13 7.58 39.09
CA ASP A 10 38.12 6.52 38.89
C ASP A 10 37.46 5.17 38.57
N ASP A 11 36.46 4.78 39.36
CA ASP A 11 35.72 3.55 39.11
C ASP A 11 34.99 3.59 37.77
N LEU A 12 34.24 4.65 37.49
CA LEU A 12 33.46 4.76 36.26
C LEU A 12 34.33 4.70 35.00
N LEU A 13 35.42 5.47 34.95
CA LEU A 13 36.33 5.46 33.81
C LEU A 13 37.04 4.11 33.64
N GLN A 14 37.42 3.47 34.74
CA GLN A 14 38.00 2.13 34.70
C GLN A 14 37.00 1.12 34.13
N ARG A 15 35.73 1.18 34.54
CA ARG A 15 34.67 0.28 34.07
C ARG A 15 34.34 0.50 32.59
N PHE A 16 34.18 1.73 32.13
CA PHE A 16 33.97 2.03 30.71
C PHE A 16 35.13 1.54 29.85
N LYS A 17 36.37 1.79 30.28
CA LYS A 17 37.57 1.30 29.59
C LYS A 17 37.63 -0.23 29.51
N SER A 18 37.26 -0.93 30.60
CA SER A 18 37.23 -2.40 30.62
C SER A 18 36.20 -3.00 29.67
N ARG A 19 35.15 -2.24 29.33
CA ARG A 19 34.07 -2.63 28.40
C ARG A 19 34.30 -2.10 26.98
N GLY A 20 35.45 -1.45 26.70
CA GLY A 20 35.74 -0.87 25.38
C GLY A 20 34.90 0.35 25.02
N ILE A 21 34.21 0.96 26.00
CA ILE A 21 33.35 2.13 25.78
C ILE A 21 34.22 3.38 25.81
N SER A 22 34.25 4.12 24.70
CA SER A 22 34.83 5.47 24.64
C SER A 22 33.80 6.47 25.17
N VAL A 23 34.14 7.17 26.25
CA VAL A 23 33.22 8.12 26.91
C VAL A 23 33.75 9.54 26.77
N ASP A 24 32.90 10.43 26.26
CA ASP A 24 33.16 11.86 26.33
C ASP A 24 32.92 12.34 27.77
N ILE A 25 33.97 12.84 28.41
CA ILE A 25 33.93 13.28 29.81
C ILE A 25 33.01 14.49 30.00
N GLN A 26 32.87 15.34 28.99
CA GLN A 26 31.97 16.48 29.04
C GLN A 26 30.51 16.01 29.03
N GLU A 27 30.14 15.13 28.10
CA GLU A 27 28.80 14.54 28.06
C GLU A 27 28.49 13.73 29.31
N LEU A 28 29.46 12.93 29.80
CA LEU A 28 29.31 12.17 31.05
C LEU A 28 29.02 13.10 32.24
N SER A 29 29.81 14.16 32.39
CA SER A 29 29.66 15.08 33.52
C SER A 29 28.30 15.80 33.51
N VAL A 30 27.86 16.29 32.34
CA VAL A 30 26.57 16.97 32.18
C VAL A 30 25.40 15.98 32.31
N GLY A 31 25.50 14.81 31.68
CA GLY A 31 24.49 13.77 31.69
C GLY A 31 24.21 13.22 33.09
N LEU A 32 25.27 12.91 33.85
CA LEU A 32 25.11 12.45 35.24
C LEU A 32 24.44 13.50 36.13
N ARG A 33 24.84 14.77 36.01
CA ARG A 33 24.28 15.86 36.82
C ARG A 33 22.81 16.13 36.46
N GLY A 34 22.51 16.17 35.16
CA GLY A 34 21.16 16.37 34.64
C GLY A 34 20.22 15.22 35.01
N GLY A 35 20.66 13.98 34.84
CA GLY A 35 19.92 12.80 35.26
C GLY A 35 19.67 12.79 36.77
N ALA A 36 20.62 13.28 37.57
CA ALA A 36 20.51 13.23 39.03
C ALA A 36 19.52 14.27 39.53
N ALA A 37 19.52 15.46 38.92
CA ALA A 37 18.52 16.47 39.18
C ALA A 37 17.11 15.97 38.85
N LEU A 38 16.95 15.27 37.72
CA LEU A 38 15.67 14.68 37.32
C LEU A 38 15.22 13.57 38.28
N ALA A 39 16.11 12.63 38.62
CA ALA A 39 15.81 11.54 39.54
C ALA A 39 15.43 12.04 40.95
N ALA A 40 16.09 13.12 41.39
CA ALA A 40 15.77 13.82 42.64
C ALA A 40 14.47 14.65 42.55
N GLY A 41 13.93 14.93 41.35
CA GLY A 41 12.74 15.76 41.15
C GLY A 41 13.00 17.26 41.34
N LEU A 42 14.23 17.71 41.08
CA LEU A 42 14.62 19.12 41.21
C LEU A 42 14.24 19.92 39.97
N PHE A 43 13.80 21.17 40.16
CA PHE A 43 13.52 22.10 39.06
C PHE A 43 14.78 22.56 38.31
N SER A 44 15.94 22.54 38.96
CA SER A 44 17.23 22.88 38.35
C SER A 44 18.35 22.01 38.93
N ALA A 45 19.31 21.64 38.08
CA ALA A 45 20.53 20.95 38.47
C ALA A 45 21.44 21.78 39.39
N ASP A 46 21.22 23.09 39.50
CA ASP A 46 21.95 23.97 40.43
C ASP A 46 21.52 23.78 41.88
N SER A 47 20.36 23.18 42.13
CA SER A 47 19.92 22.81 43.49
C SER A 47 20.50 21.48 43.97
N LEU A 48 21.23 20.75 43.11
CA LEU A 48 21.87 19.48 43.42
C LEU A 48 23.31 19.72 43.91
N LYS A 49 23.66 19.16 45.08
CA LYS A 49 25.05 19.13 45.55
C LYS A 49 25.78 17.98 44.87
N ALA A 50 26.52 18.27 43.81
CA ALA A 50 27.25 17.28 43.02
C ALA A 50 28.74 17.28 43.37
N VAL A 51 29.30 16.12 43.72
CA VAL A 51 30.71 15.92 44.07
C VAL A 51 31.31 14.88 43.13
N ALA A 52 32.40 15.23 42.46
CA ALA A 52 33.22 14.31 41.68
C ALA A 52 34.47 13.96 42.47
N VAL A 53 34.70 12.67 42.75
CA VAL A 53 35.85 12.18 43.50
C VAL A 53 36.73 11.28 42.64
N ALA A 54 38.04 11.51 42.70
CA ALA A 54 39.07 10.71 42.01
C ALA A 54 40.44 10.93 42.64
N ASP A 55 41.38 10.02 42.39
CA ASP A 55 42.81 10.35 42.39
C ASP A 55 43.14 11.05 41.07
N TRP A 56 43.06 12.39 41.07
CA TRP A 56 43.26 13.15 39.84
C TRP A 56 44.70 13.06 39.32
N SER A 57 45.65 12.69 40.17
CA SER A 57 47.05 12.49 39.79
C SER A 57 47.25 11.21 38.97
N ARG A 58 46.41 10.17 39.21
CA ARG A 58 46.43 8.89 38.50
C ARG A 58 46.20 9.01 36.99
N HIS A 59 45.49 10.06 36.56
CA HIS A 59 45.18 10.33 35.16
C HIS A 59 46.24 11.19 34.45
N GLY A 60 47.40 11.45 35.08
CA GLY A 60 48.49 12.21 34.48
C GLY A 60 48.07 13.61 34.00
N SER A 61 48.43 13.98 32.76
CA SER A 61 48.05 15.27 32.18
C SER A 61 46.54 15.40 31.92
N ALA A 62 45.82 14.29 31.70
CA ALA A 62 44.39 14.27 31.47
C ALA A 62 43.58 14.56 32.75
N GLY A 63 44.12 14.22 33.92
CA GLY A 63 43.45 14.47 35.21
C GLY A 63 43.10 15.93 35.45
N LYS A 64 44.01 16.85 35.12
CA LYS A 64 43.75 18.31 35.17
C LYS A 64 42.63 18.74 34.23
N ASN A 65 42.48 18.07 33.09
CA ASN A 65 41.40 18.34 32.14
C ASN A 65 40.07 17.85 32.70
N TYR A 66 40.02 16.61 33.21
CA TYR A 66 38.81 16.06 33.83
C TYR A 66 38.32 16.92 35.00
N GLN A 67 39.22 17.35 35.88
CA GLN A 67 38.89 18.29 36.96
C GLN A 67 38.24 19.57 36.44
N ARG A 68 38.76 20.16 35.35
CA ARG A 68 38.19 21.38 34.75
C ARG A 68 36.81 21.13 34.16
N VAL A 69 36.61 19.99 33.48
CA VAL A 69 35.33 19.61 32.89
C VAL A 69 34.27 19.43 33.97
N PHE A 70 34.56 18.66 35.03
CA PHE A 70 33.62 18.47 36.14
C PHE A 70 33.34 19.79 36.89
N LYS A 71 34.35 20.65 37.13
CA LYS A 71 34.11 21.99 37.69
C LYS A 71 33.21 22.86 36.80
N ALA A 72 33.45 22.85 35.49
CA ALA A 72 32.64 23.60 34.53
C ALA A 72 31.20 23.07 34.47
N ALA A 73 31.02 21.76 34.64
CA ALA A 73 29.71 21.12 34.76
C ALA A 73 29.06 21.33 36.15
N GLY A 74 29.69 22.07 37.08
CA GLY A 74 29.12 22.46 38.37
C GLY A 74 29.30 21.45 39.50
N TYR A 75 30.29 20.57 39.42
CA TYR A 75 30.66 19.68 40.50
C TYR A 75 31.70 20.33 41.43
N ASP A 76 31.60 20.03 42.72
CA ASP A 76 32.75 20.14 43.61
C ASP A 76 33.69 18.96 43.34
N VAL A 77 34.99 19.23 43.28
CA VAL A 77 35.99 18.25 42.86
C VAL A 77 36.85 17.90 44.06
N PHE A 78 36.76 16.63 44.48
CA PHE A 78 37.43 16.11 45.66
C PHE A 78 38.59 15.20 45.26
N ASP A 79 39.81 15.51 45.72
CA ASP A 79 41.00 14.69 45.46
C ASP A 79 41.13 13.59 46.51
N MET A 80 41.16 12.33 46.08
CA MET A 80 41.25 11.18 46.97
C MET A 80 42.33 10.18 46.51
N PRO A 81 43.60 10.38 46.91
CA PRO A 81 44.70 9.48 46.54
C PRO A 81 44.66 8.09 47.21
N ARG A 82 43.89 7.92 48.30
CA ARG A 82 43.78 6.66 49.05
C ARG A 82 42.31 6.26 49.18
N ARG A 83 41.92 5.10 48.65
CA ARG A 83 40.50 4.68 48.61
C ARG A 83 39.98 4.09 49.92
N ASP A 84 40.86 3.54 50.77
CA ASP A 84 40.55 2.89 52.05
C ASP A 84 39.75 3.77 53.03
N SER A 85 39.89 5.09 52.91
CA SER A 85 39.24 6.11 53.74
C SER A 85 38.26 7.00 52.97
N LEU A 86 37.87 6.60 51.75
CA LEU A 86 37.06 7.43 50.83
C LEU A 86 35.73 7.86 51.46
N ALA A 87 34.95 6.92 51.98
CA ALA A 87 33.68 7.25 52.62
C ALA A 87 33.87 8.12 53.88
N ASP A 88 34.91 7.88 54.68
CA ASP A 88 35.23 8.70 55.86
C ASP A 88 35.52 10.15 55.49
N ALA A 89 36.37 10.35 54.48
CA ALA A 89 36.76 11.67 54.01
C ALA A 89 35.54 12.45 53.48
N LEU A 90 34.68 11.80 52.70
CA LEU A 90 33.45 12.41 52.18
C LEU A 90 32.46 12.77 53.29
N ILE A 91 32.29 11.91 54.31
CA ILE A 91 31.44 12.20 55.47
C ILE A 91 31.93 13.43 56.23
N VAL A 92 33.24 13.49 56.52
CA VAL A 92 33.82 14.62 57.24
C VAL A 92 33.67 15.92 56.47
N HIS A 93 33.88 15.88 55.15
CA HIS A 93 33.92 17.10 54.34
C HIS A 93 32.53 17.62 53.95
N TYR A 94 31.59 16.74 53.58
CA TYR A 94 30.32 17.14 52.96
C TYR A 94 29.08 16.91 53.84
N PHE A 95 29.16 16.05 54.86
CA PHE A 95 27.98 15.62 55.62
C PHE A 95 28.07 15.92 57.13
N SER A 96 29.25 16.07 57.71
CA SER A 96 29.42 16.23 59.16
C SER A 96 29.01 17.61 59.69
N PHE A 97 29.08 18.64 58.83
CA PHE A 97 28.76 20.03 59.17
C PHE A 97 27.45 20.52 58.55
N ASP A 98 26.74 19.67 57.81
CA ASP A 98 25.47 20.04 57.20
C ASP A 98 24.32 19.82 58.20
N PRO A 99 23.58 20.88 58.59
CA PRO A 99 22.49 20.76 59.56
C PRO A 99 21.27 20.02 58.99
N GLU A 100 21.12 19.95 57.67
CA GLU A 100 19.95 19.37 57.02
C GLU A 100 20.14 17.87 56.73
N PRO A 101 19.19 17.01 57.14
CA PRO A 101 19.19 15.60 56.73
C PRO A 101 18.97 15.47 55.22
N VAL A 102 19.62 14.48 54.61
CA VAL A 102 19.56 14.23 53.16
C VAL A 102 18.22 13.61 52.75
N ASP A 103 17.60 14.17 51.72
CA ASP A 103 16.34 13.68 51.11
C ASP A 103 16.60 12.76 49.90
N GLU A 104 17.66 13.02 49.13
CA GLU A 104 18.08 12.16 48.01
C GLU A 104 19.60 11.97 48.05
N LEU A 105 20.07 10.72 48.04
CA LEU A 105 21.49 10.39 47.91
C LEU A 105 21.70 9.49 46.70
N ILE A 106 22.45 9.98 45.72
CA ILE A 106 22.79 9.25 44.49
C ILE A 106 24.29 8.98 44.49
N LEU A 107 24.68 7.71 44.42
CA LEU A 107 26.07 7.28 44.33
C LEU A 107 26.33 6.71 42.93
N ALA A 108 27.09 7.40 42.09
CA ALA A 108 27.49 6.90 40.78
C ALA A 108 28.83 6.15 40.90
N THR A 109 28.73 4.84 41.14
CA THR A 109 29.87 3.93 41.32
C THR A 109 29.44 2.47 41.14
N SER A 110 30.38 1.63 40.73
CA SER A 110 30.34 0.16 40.78
C SER A 110 31.38 -0.39 41.77
N SER A 111 31.87 0.45 42.70
CA SER A 111 32.78 0.07 43.79
C SER A 111 32.04 0.00 45.13
N PRO A 112 32.33 -1.02 45.98
CA PRO A 112 31.77 -1.09 47.32
C PRO A 112 32.28 0.01 48.27
N ASP A 113 33.33 0.76 47.89
CA ASP A 113 34.00 1.76 48.75
C ASP A 113 33.07 2.89 49.23
N LEU A 114 32.00 3.20 48.50
CA LEU A 114 31.04 4.25 48.84
C LEU A 114 29.79 3.74 49.57
N ILE A 115 29.58 2.42 49.66
CA ILE A 115 28.45 1.83 50.39
C ILE A 115 28.37 2.28 51.85
N PRO A 116 29.49 2.48 52.60
CA PRO A 116 29.42 3.01 53.95
C PRO A 116 28.73 4.38 54.08
N LEU A 117 28.62 5.17 53.00
CA LEU A 117 27.86 6.42 53.00
C LEU A 117 26.36 6.18 53.22
N VAL A 118 25.81 5.13 52.61
CA VAL A 118 24.38 4.77 52.74
C VAL A 118 24.00 4.59 54.21
N ARG A 119 24.89 4.01 55.02
CA ARG A 119 24.65 3.74 56.44
C ARG A 119 24.86 4.96 57.34
N ARG A 120 25.81 5.82 57.00
CA ARG A 120 26.36 6.82 57.94
C ARG A 120 25.89 8.25 57.66
N VAL A 121 25.38 8.52 56.47
CA VAL A 121 24.79 9.82 56.14
C VAL A 121 23.44 9.95 56.84
N LYS A 122 23.21 11.10 57.49
CA LYS A 122 21.95 11.40 58.16
C LYS A 122 20.86 11.69 57.11
N THR A 123 19.83 10.86 57.05
CA THR A 123 18.75 10.96 56.06
C THR A 123 17.39 11.33 56.68
N THR A 124 16.47 11.85 55.87
CA THR A 124 15.07 12.02 56.27
C THR A 124 14.31 10.69 56.25
N ARG A 125 13.13 10.64 56.88
CA ARG A 125 12.30 9.41 56.92
C ARG A 125 11.83 8.95 55.55
N SER A 126 11.74 9.86 54.59
CA SER A 126 11.31 9.60 53.21
C SER A 126 12.48 9.67 52.21
N ALA A 127 13.72 9.60 52.71
CA ALA A 127 14.88 9.74 51.86
C ALA A 127 14.99 8.57 50.88
N ARG A 128 15.41 8.86 49.66
CA ARG A 128 15.69 7.83 48.65
C ARG A 128 17.19 7.76 48.41
N VAL A 129 17.72 6.54 48.42
CA VAL A 129 19.13 6.28 48.09
C VAL A 129 19.17 5.51 46.78
N ARG A 130 20.02 5.94 45.86
CA ARG A 130 20.24 5.30 44.56
C ARG A 130 21.71 5.00 44.34
N VAL A 131 21.97 3.87 43.70
CA VAL A 131 23.31 3.54 43.19
C VAL A 131 23.24 3.42 41.69
N TRP A 132 24.06 4.18 41.00
CA TRP A 132 24.22 4.14 39.54
C TRP A 132 25.52 3.48 39.18
N GLY A 133 25.44 2.28 38.64
CA GLY A 133 26.62 1.46 38.39
C GLY A 133 26.47 0.61 37.15
N SER A 134 27.61 0.09 36.70
CA SER A 134 27.68 -0.90 35.62
C SER A 134 27.38 -2.32 36.12
N GLU A 135 27.48 -2.54 37.43
CA GLU A 135 27.24 -3.78 38.16
C GLU A 135 26.49 -3.46 39.46
N ASN A 136 25.59 -4.35 39.89
CA ASN A 136 24.84 -4.18 41.13
C ASN A 136 25.66 -4.65 42.34
N VAL A 137 26.45 -3.74 42.92
CA VAL A 137 27.26 -4.02 44.12
C VAL A 137 26.46 -4.19 45.41
N LEU A 138 25.13 -4.06 45.36
CA LEU A 138 24.25 -4.19 46.51
C LEU A 138 23.70 -5.63 46.66
N GLU A 139 23.82 -6.46 45.63
CA GLU A 139 23.33 -7.83 45.62
C GLU A 139 23.99 -8.66 46.74
N GLY A 140 23.19 -9.27 47.60
CA GLY A 140 23.67 -10.02 48.78
C GLY A 140 24.08 -9.15 49.97
N THR A 141 23.84 -7.83 49.93
CA THR A 141 24.06 -6.92 51.07
C THR A 141 22.73 -6.60 51.78
N GLU A 142 22.80 -6.04 52.99
CA GLU A 142 21.61 -5.59 53.74
C GLU A 142 20.82 -4.46 53.04
N PHE A 143 21.41 -3.84 52.01
CA PHE A 143 20.87 -2.69 51.29
C PHE A 143 20.16 -3.04 49.98
N GLU A 144 20.19 -4.30 49.54
CA GLU A 144 19.64 -4.76 48.25
C GLU A 144 18.18 -4.32 48.03
N ASN A 145 17.37 -4.38 49.09
CA ASN A 145 15.95 -4.01 49.06
C ASN A 145 15.66 -2.57 49.54
N GLN A 146 16.69 -1.84 49.99
CA GLN A 146 16.56 -0.50 50.57
C GLN A 146 17.08 0.60 49.64
N VAL A 147 17.99 0.25 48.73
CA VAL A 147 18.65 1.17 47.81
C VAL A 147 18.24 0.83 46.38
N ILE A 148 17.87 1.86 45.62
CA ILE A 148 17.45 1.69 44.23
C ILE A 148 18.69 1.60 43.35
N PHE A 149 19.01 0.40 42.85
CA PHE A 149 20.02 0.25 41.82
C PHE A 149 19.46 0.67 40.46
N GLN A 150 20.21 1.48 39.72
CA GLN A 150 19.91 1.82 38.32
C GLN A 150 21.15 1.60 37.46
N PRO A 151 21.07 0.81 36.38
CA PRO A 151 22.19 0.66 35.47
C PRO A 151 22.58 2.01 34.86
N LEU A 152 23.86 2.35 34.94
CA LEU A 152 24.40 3.62 34.43
C LEU A 152 24.16 3.79 32.92
N ASP A 153 24.20 2.68 32.19
CA ASP A 153 23.96 2.60 30.74
C ASP A 153 22.55 3.08 30.37
N SER A 154 21.54 2.73 31.19
CA SER A 154 20.15 3.15 31.00
C SER A 154 19.94 4.64 31.25
N LEU A 155 20.80 5.27 32.07
CA LEU A 155 20.68 6.67 32.47
C LEU A 155 21.32 7.63 31.46
N LEU A 156 22.39 7.19 30.79
CA LEU A 156 23.12 7.99 29.82
C LEU A 156 22.64 7.80 28.36
N GLY A 157 21.63 6.96 28.13
CA GLY A 157 21.14 6.65 26.77
C GLY A 157 22.14 5.87 25.91
N ILE A 158 23.20 5.34 26.53
CA ILE A 158 24.21 4.51 25.87
C ILE A 158 23.65 3.08 25.84
N GLN A 159 22.98 2.69 24.75
CA GLN A 159 22.70 1.28 24.51
C GLN A 159 24.03 0.56 24.26
N THR A 160 24.56 -0.12 25.27
CA THR A 160 25.90 -0.73 25.25
C THR A 160 25.98 -2.07 24.51
N LYS A 161 24.83 -2.63 24.09
CA LYS A 161 24.78 -3.91 23.37
C LYS A 161 24.37 -3.71 21.93
N ASN A 162 25.23 -4.17 21.02
CA ASN A 162 24.92 -4.25 19.61
C ASN A 162 24.08 -5.51 19.32
N VAL A 163 23.04 -5.37 18.51
CA VAL A 163 22.10 -6.44 18.15
C VAL A 163 22.22 -6.74 16.66
N ALA A 164 22.41 -8.03 16.34
CA ALA A 164 22.32 -8.54 14.97
C ALA A 164 21.13 -9.50 14.86
N VAL A 165 20.27 -9.27 13.87
CA VAL A 165 19.04 -10.04 13.65
C VAL A 165 19.10 -10.77 12.30
N TYR A 166 18.86 -12.07 12.33
CA TYR A 166 18.81 -12.93 11.14
C TYR A 166 17.45 -13.61 11.09
N ILE A 167 16.68 -13.33 10.06
CA ILE A 167 15.29 -13.77 9.92
C ILE A 167 15.24 -14.80 8.81
N ASP A 168 14.96 -16.05 9.16
CA ASP A 168 14.49 -17.04 8.20
C ASP A 168 13.04 -16.72 7.85
N PHE A 169 12.86 -15.77 6.95
CA PHE A 169 11.54 -15.22 6.67
C PHE A 169 10.65 -16.25 5.97
N GLU A 170 11.22 -17.16 5.18
CA GLU A 170 10.50 -18.30 4.62
C GLU A 170 9.91 -19.18 5.73
N ASN A 171 10.72 -19.60 6.71
CA ASN A 171 10.26 -20.42 7.82
C ASN A 171 9.22 -19.70 8.69
N ILE A 172 9.45 -18.43 9.03
CA ILE A 172 8.52 -17.64 9.84
C ILE A 172 7.20 -17.42 9.11
N ALA A 173 7.22 -17.01 7.84
CA ALA A 173 6.01 -16.76 7.06
C ALA A 173 5.18 -18.04 6.89
N ILE A 174 5.82 -19.17 6.55
CA ILE A 174 5.16 -20.47 6.44
C ILE A 174 4.57 -20.88 7.79
N SER A 175 5.34 -20.77 8.87
CA SER A 175 4.89 -21.18 10.21
C SER A 175 3.70 -20.35 10.69
N LEU A 176 3.76 -19.01 10.58
CA LEU A 176 2.63 -18.13 10.93
C LEU A 176 1.39 -18.49 10.12
N ASN A 177 1.58 -18.73 8.82
CA ASN A 177 0.50 -19.11 7.94
C ASN A 177 -0.12 -20.48 8.28
N GLU A 178 0.70 -21.49 8.61
CA GLU A 178 0.23 -22.81 9.07
C GLU A 178 -0.56 -22.74 10.39
N GLN A 179 -0.22 -21.80 11.27
CA GLN A 179 -0.99 -21.50 12.49
C GLN A 179 -2.27 -20.68 12.23
N GLY A 180 -2.54 -20.31 10.97
CA GLY A 180 -3.75 -19.61 10.57
C GLY A 180 -3.66 -18.08 10.69
N PHE A 181 -2.47 -17.52 10.90
CA PHE A 181 -2.24 -16.08 10.88
C PHE A 181 -2.05 -15.55 9.47
N VAL A 182 -2.46 -14.31 9.27
CA VAL A 182 -2.22 -13.55 8.04
C VAL A 182 -0.87 -12.88 8.15
N VAL A 183 -0.03 -13.12 7.15
CA VAL A 183 1.35 -12.60 7.13
C VAL A 183 1.35 -11.17 6.61
N ASN A 184 1.02 -10.22 7.50
CA ASN A 184 1.12 -8.79 7.21
C ASN A 184 2.59 -8.34 7.33
N LEU A 185 3.22 -8.07 6.19
CA LEU A 185 4.65 -7.74 6.13
C LEU A 185 4.96 -6.41 6.83
N ASP A 186 4.14 -5.37 6.65
CA ASP A 186 4.41 -4.06 7.25
C ASP A 186 4.38 -4.14 8.78
N HIS A 187 3.39 -4.88 9.31
CA HIS A 187 3.27 -5.12 10.75
C HIS A 187 4.43 -5.94 11.28
N LEU A 188 4.82 -7.01 10.57
CA LEU A 188 5.99 -7.82 10.94
C LEU A 188 7.28 -6.99 10.96
N ILE A 189 7.50 -6.14 9.96
CA ILE A 189 8.65 -5.24 9.90
C ILE A 189 8.68 -4.32 11.13
N ASP A 190 7.59 -3.61 11.42
CA ASP A 190 7.50 -2.69 12.55
C ASP A 190 7.78 -3.40 13.88
N ARG A 191 7.14 -4.55 14.08
CA ARG A 191 7.27 -5.33 15.32
C ARG A 191 8.63 -5.97 15.47
N PHE A 192 9.23 -6.52 14.41
CA PHE A 192 10.60 -7.03 14.48
C PHE A 192 11.60 -5.93 14.78
N VAL A 193 11.50 -4.77 14.15
CA VAL A 193 12.42 -3.65 14.43
C VAL A 193 12.25 -3.18 15.88
N THR A 194 11.01 -3.03 16.34
CA THR A 194 10.71 -2.58 17.72
C THR A 194 11.20 -3.59 18.76
N GLN A 195 10.92 -4.87 18.55
CA GLN A 195 11.35 -5.95 19.44
C GLN A 195 12.88 -6.09 19.47
N ALA A 196 13.56 -5.96 18.32
CA ALA A 196 15.02 -5.97 18.29
C ALA A 196 15.63 -4.79 19.07
N LYS A 197 15.05 -3.59 18.95
CA LYS A 197 15.49 -2.39 19.68
C LYS A 197 15.34 -2.50 21.19
N ALA A 198 14.41 -3.33 21.68
CA ALA A 198 14.27 -3.62 23.10
C ALA A 198 15.50 -4.36 23.67
N HIS A 199 16.26 -5.05 22.83
CA HIS A 199 17.45 -5.83 23.21
C HIS A 199 18.78 -5.08 23.01
N GLY A 200 18.77 -3.89 22.38
CA GLY A 200 19.95 -3.05 22.17
C GLY A 200 19.94 -2.30 20.82
N GLN A 201 21.09 -1.75 20.43
CA GLN A 201 21.22 -1.01 19.17
C GLN A 201 21.31 -2.00 18.00
N VAL A 202 20.33 -1.97 17.09
CA VAL A 202 20.32 -2.84 15.91
C VAL A 202 21.41 -2.38 14.92
N VAL A 203 22.48 -3.16 14.82
CA VAL A 203 23.61 -2.90 13.90
C VAL A 203 23.45 -3.66 12.58
N LYS A 204 22.68 -4.75 12.57
CA LYS A 204 22.38 -5.55 11.38
C LYS A 204 21.03 -6.22 11.51
N MET A 205 20.27 -6.24 10.41
CA MET A 205 19.02 -6.97 10.30
C MET A 205 18.88 -7.48 8.87
N ALA A 206 18.69 -8.79 8.70
CA ALA A 206 18.61 -9.42 7.38
C ALA A 206 17.47 -10.44 7.33
N ALA A 207 16.73 -10.46 6.23
CA ALA A 207 15.60 -11.35 6.00
C ALA A 207 15.85 -12.25 4.79
N TYR A 208 15.93 -13.55 5.05
CA TYR A 208 16.30 -14.59 4.09
C TYR A 208 15.03 -15.27 3.58
N ALA A 209 14.80 -15.22 2.27
CA ALA A 209 13.71 -15.93 1.62
C ALA A 209 13.94 -16.01 0.10
N PRO A 210 13.17 -16.87 -0.60
CA PRO A 210 13.17 -16.95 -2.06
C PRO A 210 12.41 -15.76 -2.68
N TRP A 211 12.86 -14.55 -2.34
CA TRP A 211 12.31 -13.28 -2.80
C TRP A 211 12.24 -13.22 -4.34
N GLY A 212 11.16 -12.65 -4.86
CA GLY A 212 10.93 -12.52 -6.31
C GLY A 212 10.60 -13.84 -7.03
N GLN A 213 10.51 -14.95 -6.30
CA GLN A 213 10.06 -16.23 -6.87
C GLN A 213 8.58 -16.41 -6.55
N ARG A 214 7.74 -16.19 -7.56
CA ARG A 214 6.29 -16.34 -7.44
C ARG A 214 5.91 -17.70 -6.85
N GLY A 215 4.99 -17.69 -5.89
CA GLY A 215 4.42 -18.90 -5.31
C GLY A 215 5.35 -19.69 -4.40
N SER A 216 6.50 -19.13 -3.99
CA SER A 216 7.41 -19.73 -3.01
C SER A 216 6.96 -19.48 -1.57
N LEU A 217 6.56 -18.24 -1.28
CA LEU A 217 6.04 -17.81 0.02
C LEU A 217 4.51 -17.87 0.06
N PRO A 218 3.91 -18.03 1.26
CA PRO A 218 2.49 -17.78 1.44
C PRO A 218 2.15 -16.31 1.08
N PRO A 219 0.87 -15.98 0.82
CA PRO A 219 0.47 -14.62 0.50
C PRO A 219 0.96 -13.62 1.56
N LEU A 220 1.71 -12.61 1.11
CA LEU A 220 2.17 -11.53 1.98
C LEU A 220 1.27 -10.34 1.76
N VAL A 221 0.74 -9.74 2.83
CA VAL A 221 -0.15 -8.58 2.72
C VAL A 221 0.43 -7.34 3.36
N ASP A 222 0.03 -6.16 2.89
CA ASP A 222 0.31 -4.89 3.56
C ASP A 222 -0.77 -4.56 4.62
N SER A 223 -0.63 -3.42 5.28
CA SER A 223 -1.60 -2.95 6.28
C SER A 223 -3.01 -2.68 5.72
N ALA A 224 -3.13 -2.50 4.41
CA ALA A 224 -4.42 -2.39 3.73
C ALA A 224 -4.94 -3.77 3.26
N GLY A 225 -4.24 -4.87 3.53
CA GLY A 225 -4.62 -6.22 3.11
C GLY A 225 -4.32 -6.52 1.65
N ARG A 226 -3.54 -5.66 0.97
CA ARG A 226 -3.11 -5.85 -0.43
C ARG A 226 -2.01 -6.88 -0.49
N GLU A 227 -2.06 -7.81 -1.45
CA GLU A 227 -0.96 -8.76 -1.67
C GLU A 227 0.26 -8.03 -2.23
N ILE A 228 1.42 -8.21 -1.60
CA ILE A 228 2.65 -7.46 -1.86
C ILE A 228 3.91 -8.32 -1.91
N ALA A 229 3.81 -9.62 -2.18
CA ALA A 229 4.99 -10.49 -2.18
C ALA A 229 6.08 -10.02 -3.16
N ASP A 230 5.69 -9.47 -4.31
CA ASP A 230 6.61 -8.92 -5.30
C ASP A 230 7.30 -7.62 -4.82
N GLU A 231 6.65 -6.83 -3.95
CA GLU A 231 7.19 -5.58 -3.38
C GLU A 231 7.98 -5.78 -2.07
N ALA A 232 7.88 -6.98 -1.48
CA ALA A 232 8.44 -7.28 -0.17
C ALA A 232 9.93 -6.91 -0.02
N PRO A 233 10.83 -7.19 -1.00
CA PRO A 233 12.23 -6.82 -0.89
C PRO A 233 12.44 -5.30 -0.79
N SER A 234 11.73 -4.52 -1.60
CA SER A 234 11.84 -3.05 -1.57
C SER A 234 11.36 -2.47 -0.25
N ARG A 235 10.27 -3.03 0.31
CA ARG A 235 9.73 -2.62 1.62
C ARG A 235 10.68 -2.94 2.76
N LEU A 236 11.29 -4.12 2.75
CA LEU A 236 12.32 -4.50 3.73
C LEU A 236 13.52 -3.55 3.68
N MET A 237 14.02 -3.23 2.49
CA MET A 237 15.14 -2.29 2.33
C MET A 237 14.81 -0.89 2.88
N MET A 238 13.60 -0.39 2.64
CA MET A 238 13.16 0.91 3.19
C MET A 238 13.17 0.94 4.73
N ALA A 239 13.00 -0.23 5.36
CA ALA A 239 13.07 -0.40 6.81
C ALA A 239 14.49 -0.75 7.32
N ASN A 240 15.53 -0.64 6.49
CA ASN A 240 16.90 -1.06 6.78
C ASN A 240 17.03 -2.55 7.16
N ILE A 241 16.17 -3.40 6.59
CA ILE A 241 16.28 -4.85 6.66
C ILE A 241 16.81 -5.33 5.31
N ASP A 242 17.95 -6.01 5.30
CA ASP A 242 18.57 -6.51 4.08
C ASP A 242 17.81 -7.74 3.54
N PRO A 243 17.14 -7.67 2.37
CA PRO A 243 16.48 -8.83 1.79
C PRO A 243 17.52 -9.74 1.11
N VAL A 244 17.78 -10.89 1.72
CA VAL A 244 18.76 -11.85 1.21
C VAL A 244 18.07 -12.92 0.36
N PHE A 245 18.28 -12.85 -0.96
CA PHE A 245 17.72 -13.78 -1.94
C PHE A 245 18.37 -15.16 -1.84
N ASN A 246 17.59 -16.22 -1.60
CA ASN A 246 18.05 -17.60 -1.65
C ASN A 246 17.29 -18.40 -2.74
N LEU A 247 17.77 -19.62 -3.02
CA LEU A 247 17.05 -20.56 -3.87
C LEU A 247 15.90 -21.19 -3.06
N PRO A 248 14.77 -21.55 -3.68
CA PRO A 248 13.69 -22.18 -2.95
C PRO A 248 14.09 -23.60 -2.55
N GLY A 249 13.77 -24.02 -1.33
CA GLY A 249 14.00 -25.38 -0.87
C GLY A 249 14.65 -25.47 0.52
N LYS A 250 14.38 -26.59 1.19
CA LYS A 250 14.48 -26.77 2.65
C LYS A 250 15.82 -26.47 3.34
N ASN A 251 16.94 -26.27 2.62
CA ASN A 251 18.27 -26.13 3.25
C ASN A 251 19.08 -24.93 2.73
N SER A 252 18.56 -24.16 1.77
CA SER A 252 19.32 -23.08 1.13
C SER A 252 19.43 -21.85 2.04
N ALA A 253 18.34 -21.51 2.74
CA ALA A 253 18.27 -20.45 3.74
C ALA A 253 19.21 -20.78 4.90
N ASP A 254 19.07 -21.97 5.48
CA ASP A 254 19.78 -22.38 6.69
C ASP A 254 21.28 -22.33 6.54
N MET A 255 21.81 -22.89 5.45
CA MET A 255 23.25 -22.86 5.17
C MET A 255 23.76 -21.43 5.04
N ARG A 256 22.98 -20.54 4.41
CA ARG A 256 23.39 -19.15 4.20
C ARG A 256 23.36 -18.37 5.49
N ILE A 257 22.27 -18.48 6.25
CA ILE A 257 22.10 -17.87 7.57
C ILE A 257 23.22 -18.35 8.50
N ALA A 258 23.44 -19.66 8.60
CA ALA A 258 24.48 -20.24 9.46
C ALA A 258 25.87 -19.68 9.12
N ARG A 259 26.21 -19.62 7.82
CA ARG A 259 27.49 -19.09 7.36
C ARG A 259 27.65 -17.61 7.71
N ASP A 260 26.62 -16.79 7.45
CA ASP A 260 26.66 -15.35 7.68
C ASP A 260 26.76 -15.05 9.19
N VAL A 261 25.97 -15.75 10.02
CA VAL A 261 26.02 -15.63 11.50
C VAL A 261 27.39 -16.02 12.05
N ILE A 262 27.95 -17.15 11.63
CA ILE A 262 29.28 -17.58 12.09
C ILE A 262 30.35 -16.56 11.68
N THR A 263 30.28 -16.07 10.44
CA THR A 263 31.22 -15.08 9.90
C THR A 263 31.13 -13.78 10.70
N ASP A 264 29.93 -13.24 10.88
CA ASP A 264 29.70 -11.99 11.60
C ASP A 264 30.09 -12.11 13.08
N SER A 265 29.80 -13.25 13.73
CA SER A 265 30.18 -13.51 15.13
C SER A 265 31.69 -13.64 15.37
N SER A 266 32.48 -13.84 14.30
CA SER A 266 33.94 -13.99 14.39
C SER A 266 34.71 -12.67 14.32
N HIS A 267 34.05 -11.57 13.95
CA HIS A 267 34.66 -10.25 13.88
C HIS A 267 34.89 -9.65 15.28
N ALA A 268 35.92 -8.80 15.39
CA ALA A 268 36.23 -8.08 16.62
C ALA A 268 35.09 -7.14 17.05
N ASP A 269 34.41 -6.52 16.08
CA ASP A 269 33.28 -5.60 16.28
C ASP A 269 31.91 -6.34 16.20
N SER A 270 31.89 -7.65 16.49
CA SER A 270 30.68 -8.46 16.41
C SER A 270 29.64 -8.04 17.45
N ALA A 271 28.36 -8.13 17.07
CA ALA A 271 27.23 -7.87 17.96
C ALA A 271 27.30 -8.65 19.28
N ASP A 272 26.72 -8.11 20.35
CA ASP A 272 26.67 -8.74 21.68
C ASP A 272 25.47 -9.68 21.81
N VAL A 273 24.38 -9.33 21.12
CA VAL A 273 23.12 -10.06 21.07
C VAL A 273 22.87 -10.51 19.63
N PHE A 274 22.66 -11.81 19.46
CA PHE A 274 22.23 -12.41 18.20
C PHE A 274 20.79 -12.88 18.34
N ILE A 275 19.93 -12.34 17.48
CA ILE A 275 18.54 -12.76 17.37
C ILE A 275 18.40 -13.59 16.10
N MET A 276 17.91 -14.82 16.25
CA MET A 276 17.60 -15.74 15.14
C MET A 276 16.09 -15.93 15.08
N ALA A 277 15.43 -15.47 14.01
CA ALA A 277 14.03 -15.77 13.80
C ALA A 277 13.89 -17.03 12.94
N SER A 278 13.75 -18.19 13.60
CA SER A 278 13.49 -19.49 12.97
C SER A 278 13.04 -20.51 14.03
N GLY A 279 12.17 -21.44 13.64
CA GLY A 279 11.77 -22.58 14.46
C GLY A 279 12.62 -23.85 14.26
N ASP A 280 13.61 -23.83 13.36
CA ASP A 280 14.31 -25.05 12.92
C ASP A 280 15.42 -25.51 13.89
N ARG A 281 15.40 -26.80 14.24
CA ARG A 281 16.41 -27.45 15.08
C ARG A 281 17.80 -27.44 14.45
N ASP A 282 17.91 -27.32 13.13
CA ASP A 282 19.17 -27.40 12.40
C ASP A 282 20.11 -26.23 12.76
N PHE A 283 19.58 -25.14 13.32
CA PHE A 283 20.36 -24.02 13.86
C PHE A 283 21.03 -24.29 15.21
N ASN A 284 20.72 -25.39 15.92
CA ASN A 284 21.27 -25.66 17.26
C ASN A 284 22.81 -25.57 17.34
N GLN A 285 23.52 -26.06 16.30
CA GLN A 285 24.98 -25.98 16.27
C GLN A 285 25.47 -24.52 16.19
N VAL A 286 24.79 -23.68 15.42
CA VAL A 286 25.11 -22.24 15.28
C VAL A 286 24.85 -21.53 16.60
N LEU A 287 23.68 -21.75 17.22
CA LEU A 287 23.31 -21.13 18.49
C LEU A 287 24.29 -21.50 19.61
N ASN A 288 24.68 -22.77 19.71
CA ASN A 288 25.69 -23.21 20.68
C ASN A 288 27.08 -22.60 20.38
N GLY A 289 27.43 -22.43 19.09
CA GLY A 289 28.66 -21.76 18.67
C GLY A 289 28.71 -20.28 19.05
N LEU A 290 27.57 -19.58 19.03
CA LEU A 290 27.45 -18.20 19.50
C LEU A 290 27.63 -18.11 21.02
N ARG A 291 26.98 -19.03 21.76
CA ARG A 291 27.12 -19.11 23.23
C ARG A 291 28.55 -19.41 23.66
N ALA A 292 29.25 -20.31 22.95
CA ALA A 292 30.66 -20.61 23.21
C ALA A 292 31.57 -19.38 23.03
N ARG A 293 31.11 -18.36 22.28
CA ARG A 293 31.78 -17.05 22.11
C ARG A 293 31.26 -15.99 23.08
N ASN A 294 30.58 -16.38 24.16
CA ASN A 294 29.98 -15.50 25.16
C ASN A 294 28.97 -14.48 24.58
N LYS A 295 28.28 -14.84 23.49
CA LYS A 295 27.22 -14.02 22.91
C LYS A 295 25.86 -14.34 23.55
N THR A 296 25.01 -13.33 23.68
CA THR A 296 23.60 -13.53 24.08
C THR A 296 22.82 -14.01 22.86
N VAL A 297 22.03 -15.07 23.02
CA VAL A 297 21.28 -15.68 21.91
C VAL A 297 19.79 -15.68 22.22
N ILE A 298 19.01 -15.08 21.32
CA ILE A 298 17.56 -15.02 21.37
C ILE A 298 17.02 -15.69 20.11
N VAL A 299 16.00 -16.52 20.25
CA VAL A 299 15.30 -17.16 19.15
C VAL A 299 13.89 -16.59 19.07
N TRP A 300 13.51 -16.07 17.91
CA TRP A 300 12.12 -15.75 17.61
C TRP A 300 11.48 -16.93 16.90
N GLY A 301 10.59 -17.62 17.60
CA GLY A 301 9.88 -18.80 17.11
C GLY A 301 8.40 -18.52 16.84
N VAL A 302 7.75 -19.45 16.15
CA VAL A 302 6.28 -19.48 16.04
C VAL A 302 5.77 -20.64 16.90
N ARG A 303 4.75 -20.39 17.71
CA ARG A 303 4.20 -21.37 18.65
C ARG A 303 3.60 -22.53 17.86
N GLY A 304 3.87 -23.76 18.30
CA GLY A 304 3.43 -24.98 17.61
C GLY A 304 4.29 -25.39 16.41
N SER A 305 5.12 -24.49 15.87
CA SER A 305 6.06 -24.78 14.77
C SER A 305 7.53 -24.77 15.20
N THR A 306 7.84 -24.26 16.40
CA THR A 306 9.20 -24.26 16.96
C THR A 306 9.59 -25.63 17.49
N SER A 307 10.81 -26.10 17.17
CA SER A 307 11.32 -27.38 17.65
C SER A 307 11.46 -27.43 19.17
N ARG A 308 10.97 -28.52 19.79
CA ARG A 308 11.16 -28.81 21.23
C ARG A 308 12.64 -28.81 21.65
N GLN A 309 13.57 -29.11 20.75
CA GLN A 309 15.00 -29.07 21.07
C GLN A 309 15.50 -27.65 21.28
N LEU A 310 14.96 -26.67 20.54
CA LEU A 310 15.25 -25.25 20.75
C LEU A 310 14.59 -24.75 22.03
N GLU A 311 13.31 -25.08 22.24
CA GLU A 311 12.56 -24.67 23.43
C GLU A 311 13.20 -25.16 24.74
N ASN A 312 13.76 -26.37 24.73
CA ASN A 312 14.42 -26.95 25.89
C ASN A 312 15.91 -26.61 26.00
N ASN A 313 16.47 -25.77 25.12
CA ASN A 313 17.89 -25.40 25.19
C ASN A 313 18.11 -24.35 26.31
N PRO A 314 18.80 -24.67 27.41
CA PRO A 314 18.80 -23.87 28.63
C PRO A 314 19.64 -22.59 28.57
N GLY A 315 20.14 -22.19 27.40
CA GLY A 315 20.69 -20.84 27.29
C GLY A 315 20.56 -20.20 25.92
N VAL A 316 19.46 -20.53 25.26
CA VAL A 316 18.84 -19.59 24.33
C VAL A 316 17.59 -19.06 25.03
N THR A 317 17.23 -17.80 24.78
CA THR A 317 15.93 -17.26 25.17
C THR A 317 14.99 -17.41 23.99
N VAL A 318 13.83 -18.03 24.18
CA VAL A 318 12.83 -18.16 23.11
C VAL A 318 11.73 -17.13 23.35
N GLU A 319 11.49 -16.29 22.35
CA GLU A 319 10.35 -15.36 22.29
C GLU A 319 9.47 -15.80 21.12
N TYR A 320 8.15 -15.75 21.28
CA TYR A 320 7.24 -16.12 20.20
C TYR A 320 6.80 -14.88 19.43
N VAL A 321 6.83 -14.96 18.11
CA VAL A 321 6.45 -13.86 17.21
C VAL A 321 5.05 -13.37 17.54
N GLU A 322 4.14 -14.29 17.83
CA GLU A 322 2.74 -13.99 18.19
C GLU A 322 2.60 -13.21 19.50
N ASP A 323 3.55 -13.32 20.43
CA ASP A 323 3.46 -12.66 21.73
C ASP A 323 3.77 -11.15 21.63
N PHE A 324 4.56 -10.75 20.63
CA PHE A 324 4.89 -9.34 20.37
C PHE A 324 4.33 -8.83 19.02
N THR A 325 3.49 -9.63 18.35
CA THR A 325 2.77 -9.23 17.15
C THR A 325 1.26 -9.43 17.33
N ASP A 326 0.49 -8.36 17.14
CA ASP A 326 -0.98 -8.43 17.17
C ASP A 326 -1.55 -8.97 15.84
N LEU A 327 -1.01 -10.09 15.33
CA LEU A 327 -1.38 -10.63 14.03
C LEU A 327 -2.82 -11.12 14.00
N GLN A 328 -3.53 -10.77 12.93
CA GLN A 328 -4.88 -11.23 12.67
C GLN A 328 -4.88 -12.63 12.06
N THR A 329 -5.93 -13.40 12.33
CA THR A 329 -6.13 -14.71 11.71
C THR A 329 -6.88 -14.58 10.38
N HIS A 330 -6.71 -15.57 9.49
CA HIS A 330 -7.44 -15.64 8.21
C HIS A 330 -8.97 -15.55 8.40
N GLN A 331 -9.49 -16.11 9.49
CA GLN A 331 -10.92 -16.04 9.84
C GLN A 331 -11.37 -14.61 10.20
N SER A 332 -10.55 -13.86 10.94
CA SER A 332 -10.89 -12.49 11.36
C SER A 332 -10.96 -11.48 10.19
N LEU A 333 -10.11 -11.65 9.18
CA LEU A 333 -10.16 -10.86 7.93
C LEU A 333 -11.41 -11.17 7.09
N SER A 334 -11.91 -12.41 7.09
CA SER A 334 -13.18 -12.77 6.42
C SER A 334 -14.40 -12.03 6.99
N THR A 335 -14.32 -11.60 8.26
CA THR A 335 -15.39 -10.83 8.93
C THR A 335 -15.17 -9.32 8.91
N ALA A 336 -13.90 -8.86 8.89
CA ALA A 336 -13.56 -7.44 9.02
C ALA A 336 -13.46 -6.70 7.68
N SER A 337 -13.04 -7.35 6.60
CA SER A 337 -12.86 -6.71 5.28
C SER A 337 -14.15 -6.59 4.47
N PHE A 338 -15.25 -7.18 4.94
CA PHE A 338 -16.54 -7.20 4.22
C PHE A 338 -17.69 -6.61 5.02
N ALA A 339 -17.45 -6.19 6.28
CA ALA A 339 -18.31 -5.23 6.94
C ALA A 339 -17.97 -3.86 6.35
N ASP A 340 -18.96 -3.26 5.70
CA ASP A 340 -18.98 -1.88 5.18
C ASP A 340 -18.75 -0.88 6.33
N ASN A 341 -17.51 -0.79 6.81
CA ASN A 341 -17.06 0.32 7.61
C ASN A 341 -16.75 1.41 6.59
N GLY A 342 -17.63 2.42 6.50
CA GLY A 342 -17.54 3.60 5.63
C GLY A 342 -16.30 4.49 5.84
N LEU A 343 -15.13 3.89 5.78
CA LEU A 343 -13.86 4.49 5.43
C LEU A 343 -13.59 4.08 3.99
N ASP A 344 -13.56 5.07 3.11
CA ASP A 344 -13.08 4.94 1.74
C ASP A 344 -11.77 4.12 1.67
N THR A 345 -11.56 3.43 0.54
CA THR A 345 -10.24 3.05 -0.01
C THR A 345 -9.45 1.87 0.63
N VAL A 346 -9.96 0.64 0.56
CA VAL A 346 -9.07 -0.54 0.42
C VAL A 346 -9.19 -1.08 -1.01
N GLY A 347 -8.10 -1.01 -1.77
CA GLY A 347 -8.06 -1.46 -3.17
C GLY A 347 -8.05 -2.99 -3.30
N PHE A 348 -8.92 -3.55 -4.16
CA PHE A 348 -8.97 -4.97 -4.47
C PHE A 348 -8.00 -5.32 -5.60
N THR A 349 -6.78 -5.73 -5.25
CA THR A 349 -5.73 -6.10 -6.21
C THR A 349 -5.69 -7.62 -6.44
N PRO A 350 -5.03 -8.09 -7.51
CA PRO A 350 -4.80 -9.51 -7.71
C PRO A 350 -4.02 -10.13 -6.55
N SER A 351 -4.30 -11.38 -6.23
CA SER A 351 -3.62 -12.14 -5.18
C SER A 351 -3.43 -13.61 -5.60
N GLN A 352 -2.75 -14.41 -4.78
CA GLN A 352 -2.69 -15.86 -4.99
C GLN A 352 -4.09 -16.50 -5.01
N TRP A 353 -5.08 -15.91 -4.32
CA TRP A 353 -6.48 -16.33 -4.40
C TRP A 353 -7.08 -16.10 -5.78
N SER A 354 -6.76 -14.95 -6.39
CA SER A 354 -7.15 -14.67 -7.77
C SER A 354 -6.55 -15.72 -8.71
N SER A 355 -5.28 -16.13 -8.49
CA SER A 355 -4.67 -17.24 -9.25
C SER A 355 -5.45 -18.54 -9.09
N VAL A 356 -5.84 -18.92 -7.88
CA VAL A 356 -6.68 -20.11 -7.63
C VAL A 356 -8.00 -20.03 -8.41
N ILE A 357 -8.71 -18.91 -8.33
CA ILE A 357 -10.00 -18.70 -9.00
C ILE A 357 -9.84 -18.78 -10.51
N ILE A 358 -8.87 -18.04 -11.07
CA ILE A 358 -8.62 -17.99 -12.51
C ILE A 358 -8.24 -19.37 -13.05
N GLN A 359 -7.33 -20.08 -12.36
CA GLN A 359 -6.90 -21.41 -12.82
C GLN A 359 -7.96 -22.49 -12.61
N PHE A 360 -8.75 -22.41 -11.53
CA PHE A 360 -9.89 -23.29 -11.34
C PHE A 360 -10.86 -23.13 -12.51
N ASP A 361 -11.27 -21.89 -12.82
CA ASP A 361 -12.21 -21.64 -13.91
C ASP A 361 -11.63 -22.13 -15.24
N ARG A 362 -10.36 -21.83 -15.56
CA ARG A 362 -9.71 -22.30 -16.80
C ARG A 362 -9.75 -23.81 -16.94
N LEU A 363 -9.43 -24.53 -15.87
CA LEU A 363 -9.46 -25.99 -15.85
C LEU A 363 -10.90 -26.53 -15.97
N ALA A 364 -11.84 -25.90 -15.28
CA ALA A 364 -13.26 -26.22 -15.34
C ALA A 364 -13.82 -26.09 -16.76
N ALA A 365 -13.52 -24.99 -17.44
CA ALA A 365 -13.92 -24.77 -18.84
C ALA A 365 -13.27 -25.77 -19.79
N ALA A 366 -11.98 -26.05 -19.63
CA ALA A 366 -11.27 -27.02 -20.47
C ALA A 366 -11.81 -28.46 -20.33
N LEU A 367 -12.33 -28.81 -19.15
CA LEU A 367 -12.91 -30.13 -18.86
C LEU A 367 -14.43 -30.18 -19.03
N GLY A 368 -15.11 -29.03 -19.12
CA GLY A 368 -16.56 -28.93 -19.11
C GLY A 368 -17.19 -29.38 -17.79
N GLN A 369 -16.55 -29.06 -16.65
CA GLN A 369 -16.94 -29.52 -15.32
C GLN A 369 -16.88 -28.37 -14.30
N ASP A 370 -17.93 -28.18 -13.50
CA ASP A 370 -17.96 -27.16 -12.43
C ASP A 370 -17.36 -27.67 -11.09
N VAL A 371 -17.08 -28.97 -11.02
CA VAL A 371 -16.50 -29.66 -9.85
C VAL A 371 -15.21 -30.33 -10.28
N LEU A 372 -14.12 -30.05 -9.56
CA LEU A 372 -12.79 -30.49 -9.93
C LEU A 372 -12.09 -31.22 -8.78
N PRO A 373 -11.36 -32.33 -9.03
CA PRO A 373 -10.52 -32.95 -8.03
C PRO A 373 -9.39 -32.01 -7.59
N ALA A 374 -9.12 -31.92 -6.29
CA ALA A 374 -8.02 -31.09 -5.74
C ALA A 374 -6.68 -31.36 -6.43
N ALA A 375 -6.36 -32.62 -6.73
CA ALA A 375 -5.15 -33.01 -7.42
C ALA A 375 -4.98 -32.34 -8.79
N ARG A 376 -6.06 -32.18 -9.56
CA ARG A 376 -6.02 -31.55 -10.89
C ARG A 376 -5.84 -30.04 -10.79
N ILE A 377 -6.45 -29.41 -9.78
CA ILE A 377 -6.26 -27.99 -9.49
C ILE A 377 -4.79 -27.73 -9.08
N LEU A 378 -4.21 -28.61 -8.25
CA LEU A 378 -2.80 -28.52 -7.85
C LEU A 378 -1.85 -28.63 -9.05
N GLU A 379 -2.07 -29.60 -9.93
CA GLU A 379 -1.30 -29.76 -11.17
C GLU A 379 -1.40 -28.50 -12.04
N GLN A 380 -2.59 -27.94 -12.21
CA GLN A 380 -2.81 -26.70 -12.97
C GLN A 380 -2.07 -25.50 -12.36
N LEU A 381 -2.17 -25.32 -11.04
CA LEU A 381 -1.49 -24.22 -10.33
C LEU A 381 0.04 -24.34 -10.43
N GLN A 382 0.56 -25.56 -10.37
CA GLN A 382 1.99 -25.82 -10.53
C GLN A 382 2.44 -25.58 -11.98
N ASP A 383 1.66 -25.99 -12.98
CA ASP A 383 1.99 -25.80 -14.41
C ASP A 383 2.12 -24.32 -14.79
N VAL A 384 1.25 -23.45 -14.26
CA VAL A 384 1.32 -22.00 -14.50
C VAL A 384 2.32 -21.27 -13.59
N GLY A 385 3.00 -21.99 -12.69
CA GLY A 385 3.92 -21.42 -11.71
C GLY A 385 3.24 -20.49 -10.70
N ALA A 386 1.96 -20.72 -10.39
CA ALA A 386 1.28 -20.06 -9.28
C ALA A 386 1.78 -20.58 -7.92
N VAL A 387 2.25 -21.83 -7.89
CA VAL A 387 2.94 -22.45 -6.75
C VAL A 387 4.16 -23.23 -7.22
N ILE A 388 5.23 -23.21 -6.42
CA ILE A 388 6.50 -23.87 -6.78
C ILE A 388 6.51 -25.38 -6.50
N SER A 389 5.61 -25.86 -5.65
CA SER A 389 5.57 -27.26 -5.21
C SER A 389 4.15 -27.69 -4.88
N ARG A 390 3.94 -29.01 -4.92
CA ARG A 390 2.65 -29.61 -4.55
C ARG A 390 2.23 -29.28 -3.11
N ALA A 391 3.16 -29.35 -2.16
CA ALA A 391 2.88 -29.03 -0.75
C ALA A 391 2.41 -27.58 -0.57
N ARG A 392 3.04 -26.63 -1.27
CA ARG A 392 2.63 -25.21 -1.28
C ARG A 392 1.25 -25.02 -1.92
N GLY A 393 0.95 -25.78 -2.98
CA GLY A 393 -0.38 -25.84 -3.56
C GLY A 393 -1.43 -26.40 -2.59
N GLU A 394 -1.12 -27.48 -1.87
CA GLU A 394 -2.03 -28.11 -0.92
C GLU A 394 -2.41 -27.14 0.22
N ASP A 395 -1.42 -26.42 0.75
CA ASP A 395 -1.65 -25.38 1.75
C ASP A 395 -2.49 -24.22 1.17
N LEU A 396 -2.19 -23.76 -0.06
CA LEU A 396 -2.98 -22.73 -0.73
C LEU A 396 -4.45 -23.15 -0.92
N LEU A 397 -4.72 -24.38 -1.34
CA LEU A 397 -6.09 -24.87 -1.48
C LEU A 397 -6.79 -25.04 -0.13
N SER A 398 -6.08 -25.51 0.90
CA SER A 398 -6.61 -25.63 2.26
C SER A 398 -7.05 -24.27 2.82
N GLN A 399 -6.26 -23.22 2.57
CA GLN A 399 -6.60 -21.85 2.94
C GLN A 399 -7.79 -21.32 2.15
N ALA A 400 -7.83 -21.55 0.83
CA ALA A 400 -8.97 -21.15 0.01
C ALA A 400 -10.27 -21.83 0.46
N ILE A 401 -10.20 -23.08 0.95
CA ILE A 401 -11.34 -23.76 1.60
C ILE A 401 -11.70 -23.08 2.93
N SER A 402 -10.71 -22.78 3.77
CA SER A 402 -10.90 -22.15 5.08
C SER A 402 -11.50 -20.74 4.99
N LEU A 403 -11.14 -20.00 3.93
CA LEU A 403 -11.70 -18.69 3.60
C LEU A 403 -13.08 -18.77 2.93
N GLY A 404 -13.53 -19.97 2.56
CA GLY A 404 -14.82 -20.17 1.87
C GLY A 404 -14.82 -19.76 0.39
N ILE A 405 -13.64 -19.58 -0.22
CA ILE A 405 -13.44 -19.36 -1.66
C ILE A 405 -13.72 -20.66 -2.41
N LEU A 406 -13.21 -21.78 -1.89
CA LEU A 406 -13.49 -23.13 -2.38
C LEU A 406 -14.39 -23.86 -1.38
N ARG A 407 -15.27 -24.73 -1.90
CA ARG A 407 -16.15 -25.58 -1.11
C ARG A 407 -15.88 -27.05 -1.44
N PRO A 408 -15.63 -27.90 -0.44
CA PRO A 408 -15.59 -29.34 -0.66
C PRO A 408 -16.98 -29.86 -1.00
N VAL A 409 -17.09 -30.63 -2.08
CA VAL A 409 -18.37 -31.20 -2.55
C VAL A 409 -18.63 -32.54 -1.87
N ASN A 410 -17.57 -33.33 -1.65
CA ASN A 410 -17.63 -34.62 -1.01
C ASN A 410 -16.32 -34.96 -0.27
N THR A 411 -16.30 -36.09 0.42
CA THR A 411 -15.11 -36.62 1.11
C THR A 411 -14.04 -37.17 0.16
N SER A 412 -14.30 -37.24 -1.15
CA SER A 412 -13.37 -37.75 -2.17
C SER A 412 -12.34 -36.70 -2.62
N GLY A 413 -12.41 -35.47 -2.07
CA GLY A 413 -11.48 -34.38 -2.38
C GLY A 413 -11.86 -33.56 -3.62
N GLU A 414 -13.13 -33.60 -4.02
CA GLU A 414 -13.67 -32.74 -5.08
C GLU A 414 -14.03 -31.36 -4.53
N LEU A 415 -13.65 -30.31 -5.26
CA LEU A 415 -13.82 -28.92 -4.89
C LEU A 415 -14.62 -28.18 -5.95
N MET A 416 -15.40 -27.19 -5.51
CA MET A 416 -16.06 -26.20 -6.37
C MET A 416 -15.76 -24.78 -5.88
N LEU A 417 -15.84 -23.78 -6.75
CA LEU A 417 -15.80 -22.37 -6.33
C LEU A 417 -17.10 -21.98 -5.63
N ASN A 418 -16.98 -21.07 -4.66
CA ASN A 418 -18.14 -20.42 -4.05
C ASN A 418 -18.49 -19.15 -4.84
N ASP A 419 -19.45 -19.26 -5.75
CA ASP A 419 -19.86 -18.14 -6.62
C ASP A 419 -20.34 -16.90 -5.86
N ALA A 420 -20.87 -17.08 -4.65
CA ALA A 420 -21.34 -15.99 -3.80
C ALA A 420 -20.23 -15.35 -2.95
N HIS A 421 -18.99 -15.83 -3.05
CA HIS A 421 -17.88 -15.25 -2.31
C HIS A 421 -17.38 -13.96 -2.99
N PRO A 422 -17.27 -12.82 -2.26
CA PRO A 422 -16.92 -11.53 -2.88
C PRO A 422 -15.60 -11.53 -3.68
N VAL A 423 -14.57 -12.25 -3.20
CA VAL A 423 -13.29 -12.40 -3.93
C VAL A 423 -13.47 -13.17 -5.24
N VAL A 424 -14.34 -14.17 -5.27
CA VAL A 424 -14.66 -14.96 -6.48
C VAL A 424 -15.40 -14.07 -7.48
N GLU A 425 -16.46 -13.40 -7.02
CA GLU A 425 -17.26 -12.47 -7.83
C GLU A 425 -16.39 -11.36 -8.44
N LYS A 426 -15.62 -10.63 -7.62
CA LYS A 426 -14.76 -9.54 -8.11
C LYS A 426 -13.66 -10.05 -9.04
N THR A 427 -12.99 -11.16 -8.72
CA THR A 427 -11.93 -11.71 -9.59
C THR A 427 -12.49 -12.09 -10.96
N ARG A 428 -13.65 -12.77 -11.00
CA ARG A 428 -14.31 -13.14 -12.25
C ARG A 428 -14.74 -11.91 -13.04
N LEU A 429 -15.43 -10.96 -12.40
CA LEU A 429 -15.85 -9.70 -13.03
C LEU A 429 -14.66 -9.01 -13.71
N ILE A 430 -13.57 -8.77 -12.98
CA ILE A 430 -12.42 -8.03 -13.52
C ILE A 430 -11.75 -8.80 -14.65
N ARG A 431 -11.52 -10.11 -14.47
CA ARG A 431 -10.98 -10.98 -15.52
C ARG A 431 -11.84 -10.89 -16.78
N ASP A 432 -13.14 -11.09 -16.64
CA ASP A 432 -14.07 -11.20 -17.77
C ASP A 432 -14.19 -9.87 -18.51
N ARG A 433 -14.22 -8.73 -17.81
CA ARG A 433 -14.17 -7.40 -18.44
C ARG A 433 -12.89 -7.17 -19.24
N ILE A 434 -11.72 -7.53 -18.68
CA ILE A 434 -10.45 -7.38 -19.38
C ILE A 434 -10.40 -8.28 -20.62
N VAL A 435 -10.77 -9.56 -20.48
CA VAL A 435 -10.83 -10.52 -21.58
C VAL A 435 -11.79 -10.04 -22.66
N MET A 436 -13.00 -9.62 -22.30
CA MET A 436 -14.00 -9.08 -23.23
C MET A 436 -13.47 -7.86 -23.97
N ARG A 437 -12.79 -6.95 -23.28
CA ARG A 437 -12.23 -5.75 -23.92
C ARG A 437 -11.13 -6.09 -24.93
N VAL A 438 -10.28 -7.06 -24.59
CA VAL A 438 -9.25 -7.58 -25.51
C VAL A 438 -9.93 -8.27 -26.71
N MET A 439 -10.85 -9.19 -26.46
CA MET A 439 -11.62 -9.91 -27.50
C MET A 439 -12.30 -8.95 -28.47
N ASN A 440 -13.10 -8.02 -27.98
CA ASN A 440 -13.81 -7.05 -28.81
C ASN A 440 -12.84 -6.20 -29.66
N THR A 441 -11.65 -5.90 -29.15
CA THR A 441 -10.66 -5.16 -29.93
C THR A 441 -10.04 -6.03 -31.04
N LEU A 442 -9.79 -7.31 -30.77
CA LEU A 442 -9.22 -8.22 -31.77
C LEU A 442 -10.25 -8.61 -32.84
N THR A 443 -11.49 -8.92 -32.45
CA THR A 443 -12.53 -9.45 -33.35
C THR A 443 -13.28 -8.36 -34.10
N VAL A 444 -13.76 -7.31 -33.41
CA VAL A 444 -14.62 -6.28 -34.02
C VAL A 444 -13.80 -5.30 -34.86
N ARG A 445 -12.53 -5.06 -34.48
CA ARG A 445 -11.66 -4.12 -35.20
C ARG A 445 -10.65 -4.79 -36.12
N GLU A 446 -10.64 -6.13 -36.18
CA GLU A 446 -9.68 -6.93 -36.95
C GLU A 446 -8.22 -6.55 -36.63
N TRP A 447 -7.90 -6.38 -35.34
CA TRP A 447 -6.52 -6.09 -34.91
C TRP A 447 -5.81 -7.37 -34.48
N ASP A 448 -4.55 -7.52 -34.87
CA ASP A 448 -3.73 -8.66 -34.44
C ASP A 448 -3.34 -8.61 -32.95
N TYR A 449 -3.44 -7.43 -32.33
CA TYR A 449 -3.07 -7.17 -30.95
C TYR A 449 -3.74 -5.90 -30.41
N VAL A 450 -3.75 -5.76 -29.09
CA VAL A 450 -4.20 -4.55 -28.39
C VAL A 450 -3.00 -3.82 -27.81
N ASN A 451 -2.81 -2.54 -28.13
CA ASN A 451 -1.76 -1.75 -27.48
C ASN A 451 -2.04 -1.62 -25.96
N TYR A 452 -1.02 -1.77 -25.11
CA TYR A 452 -1.17 -1.77 -23.65
C TYR A 452 -1.80 -0.47 -23.13
N GLY A 453 -1.31 0.70 -23.58
CA GLY A 453 -1.85 1.99 -23.18
C GLY A 453 -3.29 2.22 -23.67
N PHE A 454 -3.64 1.68 -24.84
CA PHE A 454 -5.02 1.68 -25.33
C PHE A 454 -5.93 0.82 -24.45
N LEU A 455 -5.47 -0.37 -24.05
CA LEU A 455 -6.22 -1.25 -23.15
C LEU A 455 -6.45 -0.57 -21.79
N LEU A 456 -5.42 0.01 -21.18
CA LEU A 456 -5.54 0.75 -19.91
C LEU A 456 -6.60 1.86 -19.99
N LYS A 457 -6.54 2.70 -21.03
CA LYS A 457 -7.53 3.78 -21.23
C LYS A 457 -8.93 3.24 -21.48
N GLY A 458 -9.02 2.09 -22.14
CA GLY A 458 -10.29 1.41 -22.37
C GLY A 458 -10.93 0.94 -21.08
N LEU A 459 -10.16 0.24 -20.24
CA LEU A 459 -10.61 -0.26 -18.93
C LEU A 459 -10.96 0.88 -17.96
N ALA A 460 -10.25 2.01 -18.03
CA ALA A 460 -10.58 3.20 -17.26
C ALA A 460 -12.00 3.74 -17.51
N MET A 461 -12.60 3.38 -18.65
CA MET A 461 -13.94 3.82 -19.06
C MET A 461 -15.01 2.74 -18.88
N ASP A 462 -14.63 1.59 -18.35
CA ASP A 462 -15.53 0.46 -18.18
C ASP A 462 -16.32 0.61 -16.87
N ARG A 463 -17.58 1.06 -17.00
CA ARG A 463 -18.47 1.34 -15.85
C ARG A 463 -18.75 0.10 -14.99
N GLU A 464 -18.63 -1.10 -15.55
CA GLU A 464 -18.79 -2.34 -14.78
C GLU A 464 -17.63 -2.58 -13.81
N LEU A 465 -16.47 -1.93 -14.01
CA LEU A 465 -15.34 -1.99 -13.09
C LEU A 465 -15.40 -0.90 -12.00
N ASP A 466 -16.38 0.01 -12.04
CA ASP A 466 -16.57 1.10 -11.05
C ASP A 466 -17.25 0.59 -9.77
N CYS A 467 -16.79 -0.53 -9.23
CA CYS A 467 -17.21 -1.08 -7.95
C CYS A 467 -16.20 -0.72 -6.82
N PRO A 468 -16.60 -0.75 -5.54
CA PRO A 468 -15.73 -0.36 -4.43
C PRO A 468 -14.41 -1.14 -4.41
N GLY A 469 -13.30 -0.39 -4.38
CA GLY A 469 -11.94 -0.93 -4.39
C GLY A 469 -11.40 -1.32 -5.78
N CYS A 470 -12.14 -1.08 -6.87
CA CYS A 470 -11.74 -1.42 -8.22
C CYS A 470 -11.50 -0.18 -9.09
N ASN A 471 -10.79 -0.35 -10.21
CA ASN A 471 -10.57 0.63 -11.29
C ASN A 471 -10.06 2.03 -10.88
N TYR A 472 -9.49 2.18 -9.69
CA TYR A 472 -9.17 3.49 -9.12
C TYR A 472 -7.87 4.12 -9.66
N SER A 473 -7.02 3.37 -10.37
CA SER A 473 -5.75 3.88 -10.92
C SER A 473 -5.26 3.12 -12.14
N ASP A 474 -4.34 3.72 -12.90
CA ASP A 474 -3.61 3.06 -13.99
C ASP A 474 -2.76 1.89 -13.46
N GLN A 475 -2.19 2.03 -12.26
CA GLN A 475 -1.41 0.96 -11.62
C GLN A 475 -2.29 -0.25 -11.33
N TRP A 476 -3.46 -0.05 -10.73
CA TRP A 476 -4.41 -1.13 -10.45
C TRP A 476 -4.79 -1.92 -11.71
N ARG A 477 -5.06 -1.22 -12.82
CA ARG A 477 -5.38 -1.86 -14.10
C ARG A 477 -4.18 -2.64 -14.64
N SER A 478 -2.98 -2.07 -14.51
CA SER A 478 -1.73 -2.72 -14.88
C SER A 478 -1.51 -4.01 -14.09
N ASP A 479 -1.74 -3.99 -12.78
CA ASP A 479 -1.57 -5.15 -11.89
C ASP A 479 -2.49 -6.31 -12.31
N TRP A 480 -3.75 -6.01 -12.64
CA TRP A 480 -4.71 -7.01 -13.13
C TRP A 480 -4.36 -7.54 -14.52
N ILE A 481 -3.91 -6.69 -15.45
CA ILE A 481 -3.42 -7.16 -16.76
C ILE A 481 -2.22 -8.09 -16.57
N ASP A 482 -1.25 -7.67 -15.76
CA ASP A 482 -0.04 -8.45 -15.50
C ASP A 482 -0.35 -9.76 -14.75
N CYS A 483 -1.35 -9.76 -13.86
CA CYS A 483 -1.92 -10.99 -13.30
C CYS A 483 -2.44 -11.91 -14.39
N LEU A 484 -3.31 -11.44 -15.29
CA LEU A 484 -3.86 -12.27 -16.37
C LEU A 484 -2.79 -12.76 -17.36
N VAL A 485 -1.70 -12.01 -17.55
CA VAL A 485 -0.52 -12.47 -18.29
C VAL A 485 0.19 -13.60 -17.54
N ARG A 486 0.45 -13.44 -16.23
CA ARG A 486 1.04 -14.48 -15.37
C ARG A 486 0.18 -15.75 -15.30
N GLU A 487 -1.14 -15.60 -15.34
CA GLU A 487 -2.10 -16.70 -15.34
C GLU A 487 -2.30 -17.37 -16.71
N ARG A 488 -1.55 -16.96 -17.74
CA ARG A 488 -1.70 -17.45 -19.12
C ARG A 488 -3.13 -17.32 -19.66
N VAL A 489 -3.82 -16.23 -19.28
CA VAL A 489 -5.07 -15.80 -19.92
C VAL A 489 -4.74 -14.85 -21.07
N LEU A 490 -3.81 -13.93 -20.82
CA LEU A 490 -3.30 -12.97 -21.79
C LEU A 490 -1.83 -13.24 -22.12
N VAL A 491 -1.38 -12.69 -23.25
CA VAL A 491 0.02 -12.68 -23.66
C VAL A 491 0.47 -11.26 -23.82
N ARG A 492 1.63 -10.93 -23.23
CA ARG A 492 2.32 -9.65 -23.42
C ARG A 492 3.53 -9.84 -24.33
N GLU A 493 3.56 -9.11 -25.44
CA GLU A 493 4.67 -9.11 -26.39
C GLU A 493 5.17 -7.67 -26.61
N LEU A 494 6.43 -7.50 -26.98
CA LEU A 494 6.96 -6.24 -27.50
C LEU A 494 6.97 -6.34 -29.02
N LEU A 495 6.21 -5.47 -29.68
CA LEU A 495 6.17 -5.40 -31.14
C LEU A 495 6.63 -4.02 -31.63
N PRO A 496 7.31 -3.94 -32.78
CA PRO A 496 7.59 -2.68 -33.44
C PRO A 496 6.32 -1.85 -33.63
N HIS A 497 6.36 -0.59 -33.24
CA HIS A 497 5.25 0.32 -33.46
C HIS A 497 4.99 0.46 -34.97
N ARG A 498 3.72 0.36 -35.39
CA ARG A 498 3.34 0.35 -36.82
C ARG A 498 3.86 1.55 -37.61
N HIS A 499 4.07 2.68 -36.94
CA HIS A 499 4.54 3.93 -37.54
C HIS A 499 6.00 4.29 -37.18
N ASN A 500 6.61 3.59 -36.22
CA ASN A 500 8.00 3.80 -35.83
C ASN A 500 8.64 2.45 -35.46
N PRO A 501 9.20 1.72 -36.43
CA PRO A 501 9.67 0.36 -36.22
C PRO A 501 10.80 0.21 -35.18
N ASP A 502 11.53 1.30 -34.91
CA ASP A 502 12.59 1.35 -33.90
C ASP A 502 12.04 1.47 -32.47
N ASP A 503 10.76 1.80 -32.32
CA ASP A 503 10.07 1.93 -31.03
C ASP A 503 9.26 0.66 -30.75
N LEU A 504 9.67 -0.12 -29.74
CA LEU A 504 8.98 -1.34 -29.34
C LEU A 504 7.85 -1.00 -28.36
N VAL A 505 6.62 -1.30 -28.75
CA VAL A 505 5.44 -1.08 -27.91
C VAL A 505 4.96 -2.38 -27.26
N PRO A 506 4.59 -2.34 -25.96
CA PRO A 506 3.95 -3.47 -25.31
C PRO A 506 2.54 -3.65 -25.87
N VAL A 507 2.24 -4.87 -26.28
CA VAL A 507 0.95 -5.27 -26.82
C VAL A 507 0.41 -6.48 -26.07
N ILE A 508 -0.92 -6.60 -26.04
CA ILE A 508 -1.67 -7.64 -25.38
C ILE A 508 -2.47 -8.44 -26.40
N LYS A 509 -2.44 -9.77 -26.26
CA LYS A 509 -3.23 -10.74 -27.03
C LYS A 509 -3.91 -11.73 -26.07
N LEU A 510 -4.87 -12.48 -26.59
CA LEU A 510 -5.38 -13.66 -25.88
C LEU A 510 -4.40 -14.81 -26.05
N GLN A 511 -4.25 -15.59 -24.98
CA GLN A 511 -3.51 -16.84 -25.04
C GLN A 511 -4.23 -17.84 -25.98
N ARG A 512 -3.48 -18.53 -26.84
CA ARG A 512 -4.05 -19.38 -27.92
C ARG A 512 -4.92 -20.54 -27.40
N ASP A 513 -4.53 -21.12 -26.27
CA ASP A 513 -5.22 -22.23 -25.60
C ASP A 513 -6.30 -21.77 -24.60
N PHE A 514 -6.46 -20.45 -24.40
CA PHE A 514 -7.49 -19.93 -23.52
C PHE A 514 -8.86 -19.92 -24.22
N GLN A 515 -9.80 -20.69 -23.69
CA GLN A 515 -11.20 -20.61 -24.07
C GLN A 515 -11.93 -19.61 -23.16
N PRO A 516 -12.54 -18.54 -23.70
CA PRO A 516 -13.35 -17.63 -22.93
C PRO A 516 -14.50 -18.36 -22.24
N PHE A 517 -14.73 -18.05 -20.96
CA PHE A 517 -15.80 -18.67 -20.18
C PHE A 517 -17.16 -18.33 -20.77
N ALA A 518 -17.90 -19.36 -21.19
CA ALA A 518 -19.29 -19.25 -21.62
C ALA A 518 -20.23 -19.20 -20.40
N ALA A 519 -20.06 -18.23 -19.50
CA ALA A 519 -21.01 -17.98 -18.42
C ALA A 519 -21.81 -16.73 -18.76
N ALA A 520 -23.06 -16.94 -19.21
CA ALA A 520 -24.13 -15.95 -19.27
C ALA A 520 -23.69 -14.50 -19.55
N TYR A 521 -22.94 -14.28 -20.62
CA TYR A 521 -23.08 -13.01 -21.30
C TYR A 521 -24.56 -12.93 -21.63
N ILE A 522 -25.25 -11.91 -21.11
CA ILE A 522 -26.27 -11.29 -21.94
C ILE A 522 -25.49 -10.71 -23.14
N THR A 523 -25.07 -11.59 -24.05
CA THR A 523 -25.49 -11.40 -25.42
C THR A 523 -27.00 -11.27 -25.31
N PRO A 524 -27.62 -10.14 -25.69
CA PRO A 524 -28.94 -10.27 -26.29
C PRO A 524 -28.75 -11.39 -27.31
N GLN A 525 -29.45 -12.52 -27.13
CA GLN A 525 -29.28 -13.73 -27.92
C GLN A 525 -28.93 -13.37 -29.36
N THR A 526 -27.66 -13.49 -29.72
CA THR A 526 -27.29 -13.73 -31.10
C THR A 526 -27.32 -15.24 -31.21
N ASP A 527 -28.52 -15.76 -31.43
CA ASP A 527 -28.66 -16.87 -32.35
C ASP A 527 -27.74 -16.55 -33.53
N VAL A 528 -26.88 -17.50 -33.88
CA VAL A 528 -26.26 -17.55 -35.20
C VAL A 528 -27.33 -18.00 -36.20
N ALA A 529 -28.44 -17.27 -36.26
CA ALA A 529 -28.80 -16.71 -37.54
C ALA A 529 -27.70 -15.69 -37.86
N GLN A 530 -27.41 -15.45 -39.13
CA GLN A 530 -26.82 -14.14 -39.51
C GLN A 530 -27.45 -13.08 -38.62
N PRO A 531 -26.71 -12.07 -38.09
CA PRO A 531 -27.42 -10.98 -37.44
C PRO A 531 -28.52 -10.66 -38.42
N ALA A 532 -29.78 -10.71 -37.96
CA ALA A 532 -30.72 -9.82 -38.56
C ALA A 532 -30.00 -8.50 -38.35
N THR A 533 -29.31 -8.05 -39.40
CA THR A 533 -29.05 -6.68 -39.71
C THR A 533 -30.37 -6.05 -39.36
N THR A 534 -30.50 -5.61 -38.10
CA THR A 534 -31.63 -4.78 -37.72
C THR A 534 -31.19 -3.49 -38.33
N SER A 535 -31.31 -3.45 -39.65
CA SER A 535 -30.80 -2.37 -40.44
C SER A 535 -31.59 -1.19 -39.93
N TRP A 536 -30.86 -0.20 -39.48
CA TRP A 536 -31.44 1.07 -39.15
C TRP A 536 -32.02 1.74 -40.39
N ALA A 537 -31.67 1.24 -41.59
CA ALA A 537 -32.19 1.72 -42.87
C ALA A 537 -33.72 1.77 -42.87
N GLY A 538 -34.25 2.97 -43.00
CA GLY A 538 -35.69 3.24 -43.05
C GLY A 538 -36.36 3.31 -41.67
N VAL A 539 -35.63 3.20 -40.56
CA VAL A 539 -36.17 3.39 -39.21
C VAL A 539 -36.25 4.89 -38.91
N PRO A 540 -37.45 5.48 -38.76
CA PRO A 540 -37.59 6.89 -38.48
C PRO A 540 -37.15 7.25 -37.05
N LEU A 541 -36.76 8.51 -36.84
CA LEU A 541 -36.15 8.95 -35.58
C LEU A 541 -37.09 8.83 -34.36
N ASP A 542 -38.40 8.90 -34.57
CA ASP A 542 -39.42 8.72 -33.52
C ASP A 542 -39.52 7.25 -33.06
N GLU A 543 -39.36 6.30 -33.99
CA GLU A 543 -39.28 4.88 -33.70
C GLU A 543 -37.97 4.56 -32.98
N LEU A 544 -36.84 5.11 -33.44
CA LEU A 544 -35.56 4.98 -32.72
C LEU A 544 -35.66 5.55 -31.30
N SER A 545 -36.36 6.67 -31.11
CA SER A 545 -36.55 7.27 -29.78
C SER A 545 -37.33 6.37 -28.81
N ARG A 546 -38.19 5.48 -29.33
CA ARG A 546 -38.92 4.49 -28.54
C ARG A 546 -38.09 3.23 -28.27
N LEU A 547 -37.34 2.76 -29.26
CA LEU A 547 -36.54 1.53 -29.17
C LEU A 547 -35.23 1.73 -28.40
N ASN A 548 -34.56 2.86 -28.60
CA ASN A 548 -33.23 3.14 -28.08
C ASN A 548 -33.04 4.64 -27.78
N PRO A 549 -33.58 5.13 -26.65
CA PRO A 549 -33.63 6.57 -26.33
C PRO A 549 -32.25 7.22 -26.20
N ASP A 550 -31.26 6.49 -25.68
CA ASP A 550 -29.87 6.96 -25.57
C ASP A 550 -29.26 7.22 -26.95
N THR A 551 -29.45 6.28 -27.89
CA THR A 551 -28.94 6.41 -29.25
C THR A 551 -29.64 7.55 -29.97
N ALA A 552 -30.96 7.67 -29.85
CA ALA A 552 -31.73 8.77 -30.45
C ALA A 552 -31.33 10.15 -29.89
N SER A 553 -31.02 10.25 -28.60
CA SER A 553 -30.52 11.47 -27.97
C SER A 553 -29.12 11.82 -28.49
N MET A 554 -28.26 10.82 -28.68
CA MET A 554 -26.93 11.00 -29.25
C MET A 554 -26.97 11.38 -30.74
N VAL A 555 -27.91 10.84 -31.52
CA VAL A 555 -28.16 11.27 -32.92
C VAL A 555 -28.46 12.76 -32.97
N ARG A 556 -29.35 13.25 -32.10
CA ARG A 556 -29.68 14.69 -32.03
C ARG A 556 -28.45 15.53 -31.69
N ARG A 557 -27.63 15.09 -30.73
CA ARG A 557 -26.37 15.76 -30.37
C ARG A 557 -25.40 15.80 -31.55
N ILE A 558 -25.17 14.68 -32.23
CA ILE A 558 -24.26 14.59 -33.38
C ILE A 558 -24.72 15.53 -34.49
N VAL A 559 -26.00 15.49 -34.87
CA VAL A 559 -26.53 16.33 -35.95
C VAL A 559 -26.35 17.82 -35.61
N VAL A 560 -26.73 18.25 -34.40
CA VAL A 560 -26.58 19.66 -33.99
C VAL A 560 -25.11 20.08 -33.93
N SER A 561 -24.24 19.28 -33.31
CA SER A 561 -22.81 19.61 -33.17
C SER A 561 -22.08 19.64 -34.51
N VAL A 562 -22.39 18.72 -35.43
CA VAL A 562 -21.75 18.65 -36.74
C VAL A 562 -22.23 19.80 -37.62
N GLU A 563 -23.54 20.06 -37.69
CA GLU A 563 -24.06 21.19 -38.47
C GLU A 563 -23.50 22.52 -37.96
N GLN A 564 -23.47 22.73 -36.63
CA GLN A 564 -22.93 23.96 -36.07
C GLN A 564 -21.43 24.13 -36.38
N PHE A 565 -20.67 23.03 -36.36
CA PHE A 565 -19.26 23.07 -36.70
C PHE A 565 -19.04 23.40 -38.17
N THR A 566 -19.76 22.75 -39.08
CA THR A 566 -19.61 22.95 -40.52
C THR A 566 -20.12 24.32 -40.97
N SER A 567 -21.24 24.79 -40.42
CA SER A 567 -21.80 26.11 -40.72
C SER A 567 -20.91 27.25 -40.22
N PHE A 568 -20.40 27.15 -38.98
CA PHE A 568 -19.61 28.23 -38.37
C PHE A 568 -18.19 28.32 -38.96
N ARG A 569 -17.56 27.18 -39.25
CA ARG A 569 -16.17 27.13 -39.72
C ARG A 569 -16.05 27.07 -41.24
N ASN A 570 -17.16 27.00 -41.96
CA ASN A 570 -17.22 26.82 -43.41
C ASN A 570 -16.44 25.57 -43.89
N PHE A 571 -16.49 24.50 -43.09
CA PHE A 571 -15.93 23.19 -43.44
C PHE A 571 -17.05 22.26 -43.92
N SER A 572 -16.73 21.35 -44.85
CA SER A 572 -17.69 20.34 -45.33
C SER A 572 -17.84 19.12 -44.41
N TRP A 573 -17.00 18.98 -43.39
CA TRP A 573 -16.99 17.85 -42.45
C TRP A 573 -16.45 18.27 -41.08
N CYS A 574 -16.77 17.48 -40.05
CA CYS A 574 -16.30 17.63 -38.68
C CYS A 574 -15.37 16.48 -38.29
N PRO A 575 -14.20 16.71 -37.64
CA PRO A 575 -13.34 15.64 -37.16
C PRO A 575 -14.06 14.74 -36.14
N LEU A 576 -14.22 13.45 -36.46
CA LEU A 576 -15.01 12.52 -35.67
C LEU A 576 -14.45 12.34 -34.25
N GLY A 577 -13.13 12.34 -34.11
CA GLY A 577 -12.47 12.26 -32.80
C GLY A 577 -12.69 13.49 -31.91
N SER A 578 -12.72 14.69 -32.49
CA SER A 578 -13.02 15.93 -31.77
C SER A 578 -14.50 15.99 -31.37
N LEU A 579 -15.38 15.54 -32.25
CA LEU A 579 -16.81 15.40 -31.98
C LEU A 579 -17.06 14.43 -30.82
N HIS A 580 -16.47 13.22 -30.87
CA HIS A 580 -16.61 12.23 -29.79
C HIS A 580 -16.08 12.77 -28.46
N ARG A 581 -14.93 13.47 -28.46
CA ARG A 581 -14.39 14.09 -27.25
C ARG A 581 -15.36 15.10 -26.63
N ARG A 582 -16.03 15.92 -27.46
CA ARG A 582 -17.02 16.90 -26.99
C ARG A 582 -18.25 16.22 -26.40
N LEU A 583 -18.74 15.17 -27.05
CA LEU A 583 -19.96 14.47 -26.65
C LEU A 583 -19.75 13.33 -25.64
N ARG A 584 -18.50 13.14 -25.17
CA ARG A 584 -18.09 12.03 -24.29
C ARG A 584 -18.90 11.93 -23.01
N ALA A 585 -19.30 13.05 -22.43
CA ALA A 585 -20.10 13.07 -21.19
C ALA A 585 -21.50 12.44 -21.36
N PHE A 586 -21.98 12.33 -22.60
CA PHE A 586 -23.31 11.83 -22.94
C PHE A 586 -23.29 10.42 -23.55
N ASP A 587 -22.11 9.80 -23.68
CA ASP A 587 -21.96 8.47 -24.26
C ASP A 587 -22.12 7.40 -23.19
N SER A 588 -23.20 6.61 -23.26
CA SER A 588 -23.44 5.46 -22.35
C SER A 588 -22.63 4.21 -22.72
N GLY A 589 -21.67 4.34 -23.64
CA GLY A 589 -20.66 3.33 -23.98
C GLY A 589 -20.66 2.99 -25.47
N MET A 590 -21.84 2.71 -26.03
CA MET A 590 -22.04 2.42 -27.46
C MET A 590 -22.97 3.43 -28.15
N ALA A 591 -23.50 4.42 -27.43
CA ALA A 591 -24.50 5.35 -27.96
C ALA A 591 -23.92 6.22 -29.08
N PHE A 592 -22.67 6.68 -28.95
CA PHE A 592 -22.01 7.45 -30.01
C PHE A 592 -21.79 6.62 -31.26
N GLN A 593 -21.26 5.40 -31.13
CA GLN A 593 -21.02 4.52 -32.27
C GLN A 593 -22.33 4.15 -32.98
N ARG A 594 -23.34 3.72 -32.23
CA ARG A 594 -24.66 3.37 -32.79
C ARG A 594 -25.34 4.55 -33.47
N ALA A 595 -25.20 5.76 -32.93
CA ALA A 595 -25.75 6.96 -33.55
C ALA A 595 -25.06 7.29 -34.89
N VAL A 596 -23.74 7.11 -34.98
CA VAL A 596 -23.00 7.25 -36.25
C VAL A 596 -23.41 6.18 -37.25
N GLU A 597 -23.58 4.93 -36.82
CA GLU A 597 -24.05 3.83 -37.67
C GLU A 597 -25.48 4.08 -38.17
N TYR A 598 -26.40 4.46 -37.28
CA TYR A 598 -27.78 4.82 -37.61
C TYR A 598 -27.85 5.95 -38.66
N LEU A 599 -27.06 7.01 -38.48
CA LEU A 599 -27.01 8.12 -39.45
C LEU A 599 -26.45 7.69 -40.81
N LYS A 600 -25.46 6.78 -40.83
CA LYS A 600 -24.91 6.24 -42.08
C LYS A 600 -25.89 5.34 -42.82
N GLU A 601 -26.60 4.46 -42.11
CA GLU A 601 -27.56 3.52 -42.71
C GLU A 601 -28.83 4.18 -43.23
N ASN A 602 -29.12 5.41 -42.79
CA ASN A 602 -30.24 6.22 -43.28
C ASN A 602 -29.80 7.35 -44.22
N ASP A 603 -28.60 7.25 -44.82
CA ASP A 603 -28.04 8.23 -45.75
C ASP A 603 -28.04 9.68 -45.21
N ALA A 604 -28.01 9.84 -43.89
CA ALA A 604 -28.04 11.13 -43.20
C ALA A 604 -26.64 11.66 -42.88
N ALA A 605 -25.63 10.78 -42.85
CA ALA A 605 -24.23 11.19 -42.67
C ALA A 605 -23.25 10.28 -43.41
N THR A 606 -22.16 10.87 -43.88
CA THR A 606 -21.03 10.17 -44.50
C THR A 606 -19.82 10.26 -43.58
N VAL A 607 -19.12 9.13 -43.37
CA VAL A 607 -17.85 9.09 -42.64
C VAL A 607 -16.74 8.72 -43.61
N SER A 608 -15.81 9.66 -43.81
CA SER A 608 -14.70 9.55 -44.76
C SER A 608 -13.38 9.96 -44.12
N GLU A 609 -12.28 9.63 -44.78
CA GLU A 609 -10.94 10.07 -44.39
C GLU A 609 -10.54 11.32 -45.17
N TYR A 610 -10.07 12.34 -44.46
CA TYR A 610 -9.70 13.64 -45.01
C TYR A 610 -8.27 14.00 -44.62
N SER A 611 -7.53 14.66 -45.51
CA SER A 611 -6.18 15.13 -45.21
C SER A 611 -6.20 16.23 -44.13
N ASN A 612 -5.40 16.07 -43.09
CA ASN A 612 -5.28 17.08 -42.03
C ASN A 612 -4.28 18.17 -42.44
N PRO A 613 -4.66 19.46 -42.49
CA PRO A 613 -3.74 20.55 -42.83
C PRO A 613 -2.56 20.71 -41.84
N GLN A 614 -2.68 20.15 -40.63
CA GLN A 614 -1.70 20.29 -39.54
C GLN A 614 -0.90 19.02 -39.27
N SER A 615 -1.12 17.93 -40.03
CA SER A 615 -0.36 16.69 -39.86
C SER A 615 -0.36 15.84 -41.13
N ASP A 616 0.66 15.02 -41.32
CA ASP A 616 0.72 14.06 -42.44
C ASP A 616 -0.29 12.90 -42.33
N PHE A 617 -1.11 12.87 -41.27
CA PHE A 617 -2.14 11.85 -41.04
C PHE A 617 -3.50 12.21 -41.64
N MET A 618 -4.19 11.20 -42.17
CA MET A 618 -5.60 11.31 -42.52
C MET A 618 -6.47 11.34 -41.25
N THR A 619 -7.46 12.22 -41.22
CA THR A 619 -8.42 12.35 -40.13
C THR A 619 -9.77 11.79 -40.58
N LYS A 620 -10.34 10.88 -39.80
CA LYS A 620 -11.73 10.46 -39.98
C LYS A 620 -12.66 11.62 -39.65
N GLY A 621 -13.42 12.04 -40.65
CA GLY A 621 -14.40 13.10 -40.56
C GLY A 621 -15.81 12.55 -40.76
N ILE A 622 -16.79 13.25 -40.20
CA ILE A 622 -18.21 13.03 -40.46
C ILE A 622 -18.79 14.28 -41.13
N SER A 623 -19.56 14.08 -42.19
CA SER A 623 -20.33 15.13 -42.87
C SER A 623 -21.80 14.74 -42.87
N LEU A 624 -22.69 15.70 -42.64
CA LEU A 624 -24.14 15.46 -42.72
C LEU A 624 -24.65 15.68 -44.13
N GLU A 625 -25.64 14.87 -44.53
CA GLU A 625 -26.49 15.16 -45.67
C GLU A 625 -27.70 15.95 -45.16
N LEU A 626 -27.68 17.27 -45.36
CA LEU A 626 -28.72 18.17 -44.84
C LEU A 626 -30.07 17.98 -45.57
N GLY A 627 -30.08 17.33 -46.73
CA GLY A 627 -31.29 16.91 -47.41
C GLY A 627 -32.02 15.72 -46.76
N ALA A 628 -31.36 14.97 -45.88
CA ALA A 628 -31.94 13.79 -45.26
C ALA A 628 -33.03 14.17 -44.22
N GLU A 629 -34.12 13.41 -44.19
CA GLU A 629 -35.28 13.67 -43.32
C GLU A 629 -34.90 13.76 -41.83
N ILE A 630 -33.99 12.90 -41.37
CA ILE A 630 -33.47 12.89 -39.99
C ILE A 630 -32.77 14.20 -39.66
N CYS A 631 -31.87 14.66 -40.55
CA CYS A 631 -31.14 15.91 -40.37
C CYS A 631 -32.10 17.10 -40.35
N GLN A 632 -33.02 17.17 -41.32
CA GLN A 632 -34.03 18.23 -41.39
C GLN A 632 -34.92 18.28 -40.16
N THR A 633 -35.37 17.12 -39.68
CA THR A 633 -36.20 17.02 -38.48
C THR A 633 -35.48 17.55 -37.24
N VAL A 634 -34.23 17.12 -37.01
CA VAL A 634 -33.46 17.56 -35.84
C VAL A 634 -33.13 19.05 -35.92
N ILE A 635 -32.75 19.54 -37.11
CA ILE A 635 -32.44 20.96 -37.32
C ILE A 635 -33.69 21.83 -37.15
N ALA A 636 -34.84 21.41 -37.68
CA ALA A 636 -36.10 22.12 -37.48
C ALA A 636 -36.52 22.17 -36.00
N GLN A 637 -36.33 21.07 -35.25
CA GLN A 637 -36.56 21.04 -33.81
C GLN A 637 -35.61 21.99 -33.06
N ARG A 638 -34.32 22.00 -33.43
CA ARG A 638 -33.34 22.94 -32.87
C ARG A 638 -33.76 24.38 -33.13
N ASP A 639 -34.09 24.72 -34.37
CA ASP A 639 -34.41 26.10 -34.77
C ASP A 639 -35.70 26.58 -34.09
N ALA A 640 -36.72 25.71 -33.99
CA ALA A 640 -37.93 25.99 -33.22
C ALA A 640 -37.59 26.24 -31.73
N PHE A 641 -36.70 25.44 -31.13
CA PHE A 641 -36.27 25.67 -29.75
C PHE A 641 -35.52 27.00 -29.59
N VAL A 642 -34.62 27.33 -30.51
CA VAL A 642 -33.88 28.61 -30.51
C VAL A 642 -34.83 29.80 -30.68
N ARG A 643 -35.89 29.70 -31.50
CA ARG A 643 -36.94 30.74 -31.63
C ARG A 643 -37.69 30.95 -30.30
N LEU A 644 -37.95 29.89 -29.54
CA LEU A 644 -38.53 30.02 -28.18
C LEU A 644 -37.57 30.77 -27.25
N LEU A 645 -36.27 30.44 -27.28
CA LEU A 645 -35.25 31.13 -26.47
C LEU A 645 -35.11 32.60 -26.85
N LEU A 646 -35.15 32.92 -28.15
CA LEU A 646 -35.15 34.29 -28.67
C LEU A 646 -36.39 35.07 -28.21
N THR A 647 -37.57 34.46 -28.28
CA THR A 647 -38.82 35.07 -27.82
C THR A 647 -38.78 35.38 -26.32
N LEU A 648 -38.27 34.45 -25.50
CA LEU A 648 -38.08 34.69 -24.06
C LEU A 648 -37.10 35.83 -23.80
N TYR A 649 -35.98 35.85 -24.53
CA TYR A 649 -34.96 36.89 -24.44
C TYR A 649 -35.53 38.27 -24.81
N GLU A 650 -36.25 38.38 -25.92
CA GLU A 650 -36.85 39.65 -26.40
C GLU A 650 -37.95 40.17 -25.48
N ARG A 651 -38.68 39.27 -24.82
CA ARG A 651 -39.68 39.61 -23.79
C ARG A 651 -39.06 39.90 -22.41
N ASN A 652 -37.74 39.89 -22.29
CA ASN A 652 -37.01 40.00 -21.02
C ASN A 652 -37.47 38.99 -19.94
N VAL A 653 -37.87 37.79 -20.37
CA VAL A 653 -38.25 36.69 -19.48
C VAL A 653 -37.02 35.81 -19.21
N LEU A 654 -36.79 35.46 -17.93
CA LEU A 654 -35.70 34.55 -17.56
C LEU A 654 -35.85 33.20 -18.27
N ILE A 655 -34.78 32.71 -18.88
CA ILE A 655 -34.78 31.42 -19.56
C ILE A 655 -34.64 30.30 -18.53
N SER A 656 -35.67 29.47 -18.43
CA SER A 656 -35.74 28.29 -17.58
C SER A 656 -36.71 27.28 -18.20
N GLU A 657 -36.68 26.02 -17.77
CA GLU A 657 -37.66 25.02 -18.22
C GLU A 657 -39.11 25.48 -18.00
N GLN A 658 -39.39 26.12 -16.86
CA GLN A 658 -40.71 26.63 -16.54
C GLN A 658 -41.17 27.72 -17.52
N SER A 659 -40.26 28.63 -17.88
CA SER A 659 -40.56 29.71 -18.84
C SER A 659 -40.81 29.18 -20.25
N VAL A 660 -40.06 28.15 -20.67
CA VAL A 660 -40.27 27.50 -21.98
C VAL A 660 -41.61 26.78 -22.00
N ARG A 661 -41.96 26.00 -20.96
CA ARG A 661 -43.28 25.35 -20.84
C ARG A 661 -44.44 26.33 -20.83
N ALA A 662 -44.25 27.51 -20.22
CA ALA A 662 -45.27 28.55 -20.17
C ALA A 662 -45.47 29.23 -21.54
N LEU A 663 -44.40 29.39 -22.32
CA LEU A 663 -44.46 30.01 -23.65
C LEU A 663 -45.05 29.08 -24.72
N ASP A 664 -44.74 27.79 -24.63
CA ASP A 664 -45.20 26.77 -25.58
C ASP A 664 -45.76 25.53 -24.84
N PRO A 665 -46.98 25.63 -24.28
CA PRO A 665 -47.56 24.57 -23.45
C PRO A 665 -48.05 23.36 -24.26
N ASN A 666 -48.24 23.52 -25.57
CA ASN A 666 -48.83 22.49 -26.42
C ASN A 666 -47.79 21.54 -27.03
N THR A 667 -46.52 21.94 -27.07
CA THR A 667 -45.44 21.11 -27.61
C THR A 667 -44.76 20.30 -26.51
N ASN A 668 -44.66 18.99 -26.69
CA ASN A 668 -44.01 18.10 -25.73
C ASN A 668 -42.49 18.07 -25.94
N TRP A 669 -41.79 19.08 -25.42
CA TRP A 669 -40.34 19.17 -25.48
C TRP A 669 -39.65 18.21 -24.49
N ASP A 670 -38.61 17.51 -24.94
CA ASP A 670 -37.59 16.94 -24.05
C ASP A 670 -36.66 18.08 -23.59
N LEU A 671 -37.11 18.83 -22.58
CA LEU A 671 -36.40 20.01 -22.10
C LEU A 671 -35.01 19.65 -21.55
N ALA A 672 -34.88 18.52 -20.84
CA ALA A 672 -33.60 18.09 -20.31
C ALA A 672 -32.57 17.87 -21.42
N LEU A 673 -32.97 17.22 -22.52
CA LEU A 673 -32.11 17.04 -23.68
C LEU A 673 -31.77 18.37 -24.37
N TRP A 674 -32.77 19.19 -24.68
CA TRP A 674 -32.55 20.42 -25.45
C TRP A 674 -31.77 21.48 -24.68
N PHE A 675 -32.03 21.70 -23.39
CA PHE A 675 -31.18 22.56 -22.56
C PHE A 675 -29.74 22.04 -22.52
N SER A 676 -29.55 20.73 -22.36
CA SER A 676 -28.22 20.13 -22.36
C SER A 676 -27.49 20.28 -23.70
N ILE A 677 -28.18 20.13 -24.83
CA ILE A 677 -27.61 20.39 -26.17
C ILE A 677 -27.21 21.86 -26.29
N MET A 678 -28.10 22.79 -25.94
CA MET A 678 -27.83 24.22 -26.06
C MET A 678 -26.67 24.67 -25.17
N GLU A 679 -26.50 24.08 -23.98
CA GLU A 679 -25.36 24.34 -23.11
C GLU A 679 -24.06 23.76 -23.69
N THR A 680 -24.09 22.51 -24.17
CA THR A 680 -22.92 21.85 -24.79
C THR A 680 -22.39 22.63 -25.99
N GLU A 681 -23.29 23.23 -26.77
CA GLU A 681 -22.98 23.99 -27.97
C GLU A 681 -22.80 25.50 -27.70
N ASN A 682 -22.76 25.94 -26.44
CA ASN A 682 -22.59 27.35 -26.02
C ASN A 682 -23.68 28.31 -26.55
N VAL A 683 -24.87 27.80 -26.88
CA VAL A 683 -26.04 28.64 -27.15
C VAL A 683 -26.61 29.20 -25.84
N LEU A 684 -26.61 28.39 -24.78
CA LEU A 684 -27.00 28.78 -23.42
C LEU A 684 -25.80 28.70 -22.47
N ASN A 685 -25.72 29.66 -21.55
CA ASN A 685 -24.78 29.62 -20.43
C ASN A 685 -25.54 29.66 -19.09
N PRO A 686 -25.21 28.81 -18.11
CA PRO A 686 -25.86 28.83 -16.80
C PRO A 686 -25.61 30.17 -16.08
N VAL A 687 -26.62 30.67 -15.38
CA VAL A 687 -26.51 31.91 -14.60
C VAL A 687 -25.83 31.63 -13.26
N PRO A 688 -24.69 32.27 -12.93
CA PRO A 688 -24.00 32.04 -11.67
C PRO A 688 -24.91 32.24 -10.46
N GLY A 689 -24.95 31.25 -9.56
CA GLY A 689 -25.74 31.29 -8.33
C GLY A 689 -27.24 31.05 -8.50
N ARG A 690 -27.72 30.70 -9.70
CA ARG A 690 -29.15 30.41 -9.96
C ARG A 690 -29.31 29.09 -10.75
N PRO A 691 -29.38 27.94 -10.07
CA PRO A 691 -29.52 26.64 -10.73
C PRO A 691 -30.82 26.57 -11.55
N GLY A 692 -30.75 26.01 -12.75
CA GLY A 692 -31.88 25.90 -13.69
C GLY A 692 -32.25 27.19 -14.43
N GLN A 693 -31.44 28.25 -14.31
CA GLN A 693 -31.59 29.49 -15.07
C GLN A 693 -30.43 29.70 -16.03
N TYR A 694 -30.76 30.16 -17.23
CA TYR A 694 -29.80 30.29 -18.33
C TYR A 694 -29.82 31.69 -18.94
N SER A 695 -28.69 32.07 -19.52
CA SER A 695 -28.55 33.25 -20.37
C SER A 695 -28.35 32.80 -21.82
N LEU A 696 -29.05 33.44 -22.77
CA LEU A 696 -28.89 33.19 -24.20
C LEU A 696 -27.66 33.93 -24.72
N PHE A 697 -26.74 33.22 -25.37
CA PHE A 697 -25.62 33.86 -26.04
C PHE A 697 -26.09 34.48 -27.36
N ARG A 698 -26.59 35.73 -27.29
CA ARG A 698 -27.30 36.36 -28.43
C ARG A 698 -26.46 36.50 -29.70
N THR A 699 -25.15 36.61 -29.58
CA THR A 699 -24.22 36.72 -30.73
C THR A 699 -23.70 35.37 -31.23
N HIS A 700 -24.23 34.25 -30.70
CA HIS A 700 -23.88 32.92 -31.15
C HIS A 700 -24.31 32.70 -32.61
N HIS A 701 -23.49 32.00 -33.40
CA HIS A 701 -23.69 31.84 -34.85
C HIS A 701 -25.06 31.25 -35.20
N THR A 702 -25.43 30.12 -34.60
CA THR A 702 -26.74 29.48 -34.81
C THR A 702 -27.91 30.39 -34.42
N VAL A 703 -27.76 31.18 -33.35
CA VAL A 703 -28.80 32.10 -32.88
C VAL A 703 -29.00 33.24 -33.89
N ASN A 704 -27.92 33.74 -34.50
CA ASN A 704 -28.02 34.75 -35.55
C ASN A 704 -28.68 34.20 -36.82
N LEU A 705 -28.29 32.99 -37.27
CA LEU A 705 -28.91 32.35 -38.44
C LEU A 705 -30.42 32.16 -38.26
N VAL A 706 -30.85 31.64 -37.11
CA VAL A 706 -32.27 31.43 -36.81
C VAL A 706 -33.03 32.76 -36.69
N ALA A 707 -32.41 33.78 -36.10
CA ALA A 707 -33.02 35.11 -35.99
C ALA A 707 -33.16 35.80 -37.36
N GLU A 708 -32.19 35.64 -38.26
CA GLU A 708 -32.25 36.16 -39.63
C GLU A 708 -33.31 35.45 -40.46
N ALA A 709 -33.39 34.11 -40.36
CA ALA A 709 -34.42 33.32 -41.01
C ALA A 709 -35.83 33.72 -40.54
N GLN A 710 -36.02 33.92 -39.24
CA GLN A 710 -37.30 34.37 -38.68
C GLN A 710 -37.71 35.74 -39.25
N ARG A 711 -36.79 36.69 -39.39
CA ARG A 711 -37.07 38.01 -39.99
C ARG A 711 -37.38 37.96 -41.49
N ALA A 712 -36.98 36.90 -42.19
CA ALA A 712 -37.28 36.70 -43.61
C ALA A 712 -38.64 36.01 -43.82
N GLU A 713 -39.17 35.33 -42.80
CA GLU A 713 -40.49 34.69 -42.77
C GLU A 713 -41.60 35.66 -42.32
N GLU A 714 -41.25 36.69 -41.53
CA GLU A 714 -42.10 37.83 -41.11
C GLU A 714 -42.18 38.92 -42.19
#